data_AF-A0A3D0YDQ2-F1
#
_entry.id   AF-A0A3D0YDQ2-F1
#
_cell.length_a   1.000
_cell.length_b   1.000
_cell.length_c   1.000
_cell.angle_alpha   90.00
_cell.angle_beta   90.00
_cell.angle_gamma   90.00
#
_symmetry.space_group_name_H-M   'P 1'
#
loop_
_entity.id
_entity.type
_entity.pdbx_description
1 polymer ?
#
loop_
_entity_poly.entity_id
_entity_poly.type
_entity_poly.pdbx_seq_one_letter_code
_entity_poly.pdbx_strand_id
1 'polypeptide(L)'
;MELPANTLTSLLAKLNEIAGSGSFNIPFNIQYRYDFFKDVTDTYQKIKALLFSLREACCPDIHAFPKHLLLGSLDETDSTIKHFRHGFYKSPALIGGSGKLETCRSLVLRLIKIIGSFGEKPGEIKITPSRKIGSLGDRAIPFYYAVDLPLLEYWNHDKTKKNAQDTNLSYHREKLAKLSHIQDPLRYNIDNFDFYRIEGHQGKHYKTALEEINDQKEQYGLAFDVKALSVNLNTENLNIDDYECEFEDLKVLLNAWTAEQECILAQVASFFSGFSLVSPGANIKDPILTHRVKVASPTTGENVYVTRLAAGSGTLDNVSKVYAFRDSVIPDNLTTEKDALGSILIKAYEETKGGSVNDVIARSRTLVESQLSDEVWRDRPEIKAFVIDQSIELLAWSNELVTKMPGSILDFTVNQVDKYKLTLEELCKRVKQMKNRYQQIELSQSLKLFMDLLINQLSQVCCSGKKLEILFEEIDNRKKRILIRLQLARFIEKHPGLEHKAGVQPGGTFVLVYLNKIQTKPPLTINSGRYATSDNLAIAGVKLSSVEETEKRLSLFGKYAEYLKKVNPDDEEISRVEALIKEDQSRLLGRVPTSVNIPDHTVVADFSLPYLCCSDCAPVNFIIQKPPARLRLEKDTWCLGADTGIILYDVSPADGVIEAVPATEGMTIGEGKITIDPATFPAGRFGQVIRLTVNQQVTDAQLTVHKAPQAAFEVPVRVEIGQEVVFKPSGDTGGASFLWDFGDDTTSAEESTTHTYKALPGTNDDIVVVKLTVTGPNGVCTATAEHQIQLFEKEEPPVDTCMEKAKEGMWVDLTILQALQLPGSNLVEPIWVSTSALYGGAADYGKGVLDDADNFLTGNYNDRLEEMFSNLWEETSKMIIELSGNPDSEEFQHLVQIFALQLQLFYNVTGCQHNEVLDKYGDLLKRLLEQIIAILKSLRERDIKLPESFRPFLEEWAKRVAGKGILEEHVKFILDNNLV
;
A
#
# COMPACT_ATOMS: atom_id res chain seq x y z
N MET A 1 -51.75 -35.19 60.63
CA MET A 1 -50.29 -35.20 60.38
C MET A 1 -49.65 -34.71 61.66
N GLU A 2 -48.99 -35.58 62.41
CA GLU A 2 -48.26 -35.17 63.61
C GLU A 2 -46.88 -34.68 63.16
N LEU A 3 -46.68 -33.37 63.18
CA LEU A 3 -45.35 -32.79 63.04
C LEU A 3 -44.76 -32.63 64.44
N PRO A 4 -43.47 -32.98 64.66
CA PRO A 4 -42.80 -32.70 65.92
C PRO A 4 -42.91 -31.20 66.26
N ALA A 5 -43.18 -30.87 67.53
CA ALA A 5 -43.44 -29.50 67.99
C ALA A 5 -42.34 -28.48 67.58
N ASN A 6 -41.09 -28.92 67.41
CA ASN A 6 -39.95 -28.06 67.08
C ASN A 6 -39.66 -27.92 65.57
N THR A 7 -40.47 -28.55 64.70
CA THR A 7 -40.19 -28.62 63.25
C THR A 7 -40.21 -27.25 62.59
N LEU A 8 -41.19 -26.38 62.91
CA LEU A 8 -41.27 -25.04 62.32
C LEU A 8 -40.09 -24.17 62.75
N THR A 9 -39.70 -24.21 64.03
CA THR A 9 -38.56 -23.45 64.54
C THR A 9 -37.26 -23.87 63.87
N SER A 10 -37.06 -25.17 63.67
CA SER A 10 -35.89 -25.71 62.95
C SER A 10 -35.87 -25.31 61.47
N LEU A 11 -37.01 -25.35 60.79
CA LEU A 11 -37.13 -24.92 59.39
C LEU A 11 -36.86 -23.41 59.23
N LEU A 12 -37.38 -22.60 60.15
CA LEU A 12 -37.15 -21.16 60.16
C LEU A 12 -35.67 -20.83 60.40
N ALA A 13 -35.02 -21.53 61.34
CA ALA A 13 -33.59 -21.39 61.57
C ALA A 13 -32.78 -21.73 60.31
N LYS A 14 -33.13 -22.82 59.62
CA LYS A 14 -32.48 -23.22 58.37
C LYS A 14 -32.72 -22.22 57.23
N LEU A 15 -33.93 -21.67 57.09
CA LEU A 15 -34.20 -20.61 56.12
C LEU A 15 -33.36 -19.35 56.39
N ASN A 16 -33.23 -18.95 57.65
CA ASN A 16 -32.39 -17.82 58.03
C ASN A 16 -30.90 -18.08 57.78
N GLU A 17 -30.44 -19.32 57.99
CA GLU A 17 -29.08 -19.75 57.65
C GLU A 17 -28.83 -19.65 56.13
N ILE A 18 -29.77 -20.14 55.31
CA ILE A 18 -29.67 -20.09 53.84
C ILE A 18 -29.76 -18.65 53.33
N ALA A 19 -30.58 -17.80 53.95
CA ALA A 19 -30.67 -16.37 53.63
C ALA A 19 -29.37 -15.61 53.94
N GLY A 20 -28.59 -16.08 54.93
CA GLY A 20 -27.38 -15.42 55.40
C GLY A 20 -27.66 -14.23 56.32
N SER A 21 -26.65 -13.81 57.10
CA SER A 21 -26.79 -12.84 58.20
C SER A 21 -26.29 -11.41 57.90
N GLY A 22 -26.13 -11.01 56.63
CA GLY A 22 -25.76 -9.63 56.31
C GLY A 22 -25.84 -9.26 54.82
N SER A 23 -26.24 -8.03 54.55
CA SER A 23 -26.45 -7.45 53.20
C SER A 23 -25.18 -7.27 52.34
N PHE A 24 -24.00 -7.66 52.84
CA PHE A 24 -22.71 -7.33 52.22
C PHE A 24 -21.75 -8.53 52.03
N ASN A 25 -22.17 -9.76 52.33
CA ASN A 25 -21.36 -10.96 52.09
C ASN A 25 -22.11 -11.90 51.13
N ILE A 26 -22.08 -11.56 49.83
CA ILE A 26 -22.78 -12.32 48.79
C ILE A 26 -22.02 -13.65 48.59
N PRO A 27 -22.64 -14.79 48.87
CA PRO A 27 -22.00 -16.08 48.71
C PRO A 27 -21.86 -16.43 47.22
N PHE A 28 -20.83 -17.20 46.87
CA PHE A 28 -20.54 -17.63 45.50
C PHE A 28 -21.74 -18.29 44.79
N ASN A 29 -22.61 -18.94 45.57
CA ASN A 29 -23.77 -19.68 45.11
C ASN A 29 -25.10 -18.92 45.18
N ILE A 30 -25.06 -17.58 45.18
CA ILE A 30 -26.24 -16.74 45.33
C ILE A 30 -27.37 -17.08 44.33
N GLN A 31 -27.00 -17.51 43.12
CA GLN A 31 -27.93 -17.91 42.08
C GLN A 31 -28.75 -19.16 42.45
N TYR A 32 -28.10 -20.19 43.00
CA TYR A 32 -28.81 -21.38 43.49
C TYR A 32 -29.65 -21.10 44.75
N ARG A 33 -29.20 -20.17 45.61
CA ARG A 33 -30.02 -19.71 46.75
C ARG A 33 -31.28 -18.99 46.26
N TYR A 34 -31.15 -18.14 45.24
CA TYR A 34 -32.30 -17.47 44.64
C TYR A 34 -33.31 -18.47 44.07
N ASP A 35 -32.85 -19.45 43.31
CA ASP A 35 -33.69 -20.53 42.78
C ASP A 35 -34.36 -21.34 43.90
N PHE A 36 -33.64 -21.66 44.97
CA PHE A 36 -34.22 -22.31 46.16
C PHE A 36 -35.36 -21.49 46.78
N PHE A 37 -35.17 -20.19 46.98
CA PHE A 37 -36.23 -19.33 47.54
C PHE A 37 -37.44 -19.22 46.61
N LYS A 38 -37.21 -19.27 45.30
CA LYS A 38 -38.28 -19.36 44.30
C LYS A 38 -39.05 -20.67 44.43
N ASP A 39 -38.37 -21.81 44.57
CA ASP A 39 -39.01 -23.12 44.76
C ASP A 39 -39.84 -23.19 46.06
N VAL A 40 -39.33 -22.62 47.14
CA VAL A 40 -40.04 -22.46 48.43
C VAL A 40 -41.29 -21.61 48.26
N THR A 41 -41.16 -20.46 47.58
CA THR A 41 -42.27 -19.53 47.34
C THR A 41 -43.34 -20.13 46.44
N ASP A 42 -42.95 -20.79 45.35
CA ASP A 42 -43.85 -21.47 44.41
C ASP A 42 -44.62 -22.59 45.12
N THR A 43 -43.94 -23.37 45.98
CA THR A 43 -44.59 -24.43 46.77
C THR A 43 -45.59 -23.84 47.77
N TYR A 44 -45.19 -22.79 48.49
CA TYR A 44 -46.06 -22.10 49.44
C TYR A 44 -47.29 -21.48 48.76
N GLN A 45 -47.12 -20.85 47.61
CA GLN A 45 -48.23 -20.22 46.87
C GLN A 45 -49.23 -21.27 46.39
N LYS A 46 -48.78 -22.45 45.96
CA LYS A 46 -49.66 -23.58 45.64
C LYS A 46 -50.42 -24.10 46.85
N ILE A 47 -49.76 -24.22 48.01
CA ILE A 47 -50.43 -24.60 49.26
C ILE A 47 -51.54 -23.57 49.56
N LYS A 48 -51.22 -22.27 49.56
CA LYS A 48 -52.18 -21.19 49.80
C LYS A 48 -53.38 -21.26 48.84
N ALA A 49 -53.13 -21.47 47.55
CA ALA A 49 -54.19 -21.61 46.55
C ALA A 49 -55.10 -22.83 46.84
N LEU A 50 -54.52 -23.96 47.25
CA LEU A 50 -55.28 -25.17 47.60
C LEU A 50 -56.05 -25.03 48.91
N LEU A 51 -55.55 -24.32 49.91
CA LEU A 51 -56.21 -24.15 51.21
C LEU A 51 -57.62 -23.58 51.08
N PHE A 52 -57.85 -22.63 50.17
CA PHE A 52 -59.19 -22.10 49.91
C PHE A 52 -60.15 -23.14 49.32
N SER A 53 -59.60 -24.11 48.58
CA SER A 53 -60.37 -25.20 47.98
C SER A 53 -60.67 -26.37 48.93
N LEU A 54 -60.07 -26.37 50.14
CA LEU A 54 -60.32 -27.36 51.20
C LEU A 54 -61.45 -26.97 52.16
N ARG A 55 -62.17 -25.87 51.88
CA ARG A 55 -63.36 -25.45 52.65
C ARG A 55 -64.53 -26.41 52.39
N GLU A 56 -64.49 -27.58 53.00
CA GLU A 56 -65.54 -28.60 52.95
C GLU A 56 -66.16 -28.76 54.34
N ALA A 57 -67.49 -28.84 54.40
CA ALA A 57 -68.22 -29.09 55.64
C ALA A 57 -68.59 -30.58 55.74
N CYS A 58 -68.04 -31.29 56.73
CA CYS A 58 -68.46 -32.65 57.02
C CYS A 58 -69.83 -32.58 57.72
N CYS A 59 -70.87 -33.13 57.10
CA CYS A 59 -72.26 -32.98 57.53
C CYS A 59 -72.69 -31.51 57.65
N PRO A 60 -72.88 -30.79 56.52
CA PRO A 60 -73.40 -29.43 56.59
C PRO A 60 -74.74 -29.43 57.33
N ASP A 61 -75.01 -28.37 58.10
CA ASP A 61 -76.27 -28.20 58.81
C ASP A 61 -77.45 -28.47 57.85
N ILE A 62 -78.42 -29.29 58.27
CA ILE A 62 -79.62 -29.61 57.48
C ILE A 62 -80.44 -28.36 57.14
N HIS A 63 -80.24 -27.28 57.89
CA HIS A 63 -80.81 -25.96 57.67
C HIS A 63 -79.86 -25.00 56.94
N ALA A 64 -78.66 -25.42 56.53
CA ALA A 64 -77.72 -24.54 55.85
C ALA A 64 -78.28 -23.99 54.52
N PHE A 65 -79.27 -24.66 53.93
CA PHE A 65 -79.92 -24.23 52.69
C PHE A 65 -81.44 -24.47 52.67
N PRO A 66 -82.24 -23.72 53.44
CA PRO A 66 -83.64 -24.09 53.66
C PRO A 66 -84.50 -24.08 52.39
N LYS A 67 -84.20 -23.24 51.38
CA LYS A 67 -84.88 -23.17 50.08
C LYS A 67 -83.95 -22.48 49.06
N HIS A 68 -83.38 -23.23 48.11
CA HIS A 68 -82.61 -22.61 47.02
C HIS A 68 -83.55 -21.90 46.03
N LEU A 69 -83.79 -20.61 46.24
CA LEU A 69 -84.16 -19.64 45.20
C LEU A 69 -83.41 -18.33 45.50
N LEU A 70 -82.36 -18.09 44.72
CA LEU A 70 -81.38 -17.01 44.87
C LEU A 70 -81.91 -15.70 44.28
N LEU A 71 -82.22 -14.72 45.12
CA LEU A 71 -82.06 -13.29 44.82
C LEU A 71 -81.50 -12.63 46.09
N GLY A 72 -80.19 -12.36 46.10
CA GLY A 72 -79.56 -11.61 47.18
C GLY A 72 -80.09 -10.16 47.22
N SER A 73 -79.84 -9.46 48.34
CA SER A 73 -80.20 -8.04 48.49
C SER A 73 -79.54 -7.18 47.41
N LEU A 74 -80.30 -6.26 46.81
CA LEU A 74 -79.83 -5.31 45.80
C LEU A 74 -78.92 -4.21 46.38
N ASP A 75 -78.95 -4.01 47.71
CA ASP A 75 -78.25 -2.92 48.40
C ASP A 75 -76.89 -3.32 49.00
N GLU A 76 -76.36 -4.52 48.71
CA GLU A 76 -74.97 -4.87 49.07
C GLU A 76 -73.99 -4.25 48.05
N THR A 77 -73.91 -2.92 48.00
CA THR A 77 -72.99 -2.19 47.11
C THR A 77 -71.61 -1.96 47.71
N ASP A 78 -71.44 -2.11 49.04
CA ASP A 78 -70.20 -1.70 49.73
C ASP A 78 -69.54 -2.74 50.65
N SER A 79 -70.00 -4.00 50.69
CA SER A 79 -69.24 -5.07 51.34
C SER A 79 -68.52 -5.96 50.31
N THR A 80 -67.20 -6.03 50.41
CA THR A 80 -66.37 -6.93 49.56
C THR A 80 -66.65 -8.41 49.84
N ILE A 81 -67.37 -8.74 50.93
CA ILE A 81 -67.84 -10.07 51.29
C ILE A 81 -69.37 -10.04 51.29
N LYS A 82 -69.99 -10.71 50.31
CA LYS A 82 -71.45 -10.84 50.20
C LYS A 82 -71.94 -11.90 51.19
N HIS A 83 -72.58 -11.47 52.27
CA HIS A 83 -72.92 -12.34 53.40
C HIS A 83 -73.90 -13.47 53.04
N PHE A 84 -74.71 -13.26 51.99
CA PHE A 84 -75.72 -14.22 51.54
C PHE A 84 -75.36 -14.92 50.22
N ARG A 85 -74.14 -14.76 49.69
CA ARG A 85 -73.66 -15.50 48.52
C ARG A 85 -72.50 -16.41 48.92
N HIS A 86 -72.80 -17.70 49.03
CA HIS A 86 -71.79 -18.74 49.16
C HIS A 86 -71.58 -19.43 47.79
N GLY A 87 -70.36 -19.92 47.54
CA GLY A 87 -70.16 -20.91 46.48
C GLY A 87 -70.93 -22.19 46.79
N PHE A 88 -71.25 -23.00 45.77
CA PHE A 88 -71.78 -24.33 46.00
C PHE A 88 -70.70 -25.20 46.67
N TYR A 89 -70.91 -25.61 47.91
CA TYR A 89 -70.09 -26.65 48.53
C TYR A 89 -70.74 -28.01 48.26
N LYS A 90 -69.95 -28.91 47.66
CA LYS A 90 -70.40 -30.27 47.31
C LYS A 90 -70.54 -31.11 48.60
N SER A 91 -71.49 -32.04 48.62
CA SER A 91 -71.62 -33.02 49.72
C SER A 91 -70.34 -33.87 49.82
N PRO A 92 -69.79 -34.12 51.02
CA PRO A 92 -68.65 -35.02 51.21
C PRO A 92 -68.87 -36.43 50.64
N ALA A 93 -70.12 -36.89 50.54
CA ALA A 93 -70.46 -38.18 49.94
C ALA A 93 -70.32 -38.21 48.40
N LEU A 94 -70.28 -37.03 47.75
CA LEU A 94 -70.16 -36.88 46.28
C LEU A 94 -68.73 -36.58 45.82
N ILE A 95 -67.78 -36.39 46.75
CA ILE A 95 -66.40 -36.02 46.43
C ILE A 95 -65.46 -37.08 46.99
N GLY A 96 -64.57 -37.60 46.15
CA GLY A 96 -63.26 -38.06 46.60
C GLY A 96 -62.40 -36.90 47.12
N GLY A 97 -62.89 -36.17 48.13
CA GLY A 97 -62.26 -34.96 48.70
C GLY A 97 -60.90 -35.25 49.35
N SER A 98 -60.58 -36.53 49.56
CA SER A 98 -59.26 -36.98 50.01
C SER A 98 -58.15 -36.53 49.04
N GLY A 99 -58.39 -36.48 47.73
CA GLY A 99 -57.34 -36.20 46.75
C GLY A 99 -56.72 -34.79 46.84
N LYS A 100 -57.53 -33.77 47.13
CA LYS A 100 -57.02 -32.39 47.31
C LYS A 100 -56.30 -32.22 48.64
N LEU A 101 -56.83 -32.85 49.69
CA LEU A 101 -56.20 -32.87 51.01
C LEU A 101 -54.86 -33.63 50.98
N GLU A 102 -54.79 -34.76 50.29
CA GLU A 102 -53.59 -35.54 50.01
C GLU A 102 -52.56 -34.72 49.21
N THR A 103 -53.01 -34.01 48.17
CA THR A 103 -52.15 -33.11 47.38
C THR A 103 -51.60 -31.98 48.26
N CYS A 104 -52.45 -31.34 49.08
CA CYS A 104 -52.02 -30.30 50.01
C CYS A 104 -51.02 -30.84 51.03
N ARG A 105 -51.26 -32.03 51.58
CA ARG A 105 -50.34 -32.72 52.50
C ARG A 105 -48.99 -33.01 51.82
N SER A 106 -49.01 -33.51 50.59
CA SER A 106 -47.80 -33.77 49.79
C SER A 106 -47.00 -32.49 49.56
N LEU A 107 -47.65 -31.36 49.27
CA LEU A 107 -46.97 -30.07 49.11
C LEU A 107 -46.38 -29.54 50.41
N VAL A 108 -47.06 -29.68 51.55
CA VAL A 108 -46.50 -29.31 52.86
C VAL A 108 -45.26 -30.16 53.17
N LEU A 109 -45.32 -31.48 52.92
CA LEU A 109 -44.18 -32.37 53.11
C LEU A 109 -43.04 -32.06 52.14
N ARG A 110 -43.34 -31.69 50.89
CA ARG A 110 -42.35 -31.19 49.92
C ARG A 110 -41.67 -29.94 50.45
N LEU A 111 -42.43 -28.96 50.95
CA LEU A 111 -41.88 -27.71 51.48
C LEU A 111 -40.89 -27.98 52.62
N ILE A 112 -41.24 -28.86 53.56
CA ILE A 112 -40.35 -29.29 54.65
C ILE A 112 -39.09 -29.95 54.07
N LYS A 113 -39.23 -30.82 53.07
CA LYS A 113 -38.11 -31.55 52.47
C LYS A 113 -37.19 -30.69 51.62
N ILE A 114 -37.68 -29.76 50.81
CA ILE A 114 -36.82 -28.88 50.01
C ILE A 114 -36.00 -27.96 50.92
N ILE A 115 -36.61 -27.41 52.00
CA ILE A 115 -35.88 -26.61 53.00
C ILE A 115 -34.82 -27.47 53.69
N GLY A 116 -35.19 -28.70 54.09
CA GLY A 116 -34.28 -29.64 54.76
C GLY A 116 -33.15 -30.19 53.88
N SER A 117 -33.34 -30.29 52.56
CA SER A 117 -32.40 -30.93 51.64
C SER A 117 -31.51 -29.97 50.88
N PHE A 118 -31.74 -28.65 50.96
CA PHE A 118 -30.83 -27.67 50.36
C PHE A 118 -29.43 -27.79 50.98
N GLY A 119 -28.42 -27.92 50.11
CA GLY A 119 -27.03 -28.06 50.48
C GLY A 119 -26.18 -28.38 49.25
N GLU A 120 -25.28 -27.48 48.90
CA GLU A 120 -24.52 -27.57 47.66
C GLU A 120 -23.20 -28.32 47.82
N LYS A 121 -22.79 -29.01 46.75
CA LYS A 121 -21.49 -29.65 46.62
C LYS A 121 -20.92 -29.34 45.24
N PRO A 122 -19.60 -29.41 45.01
CA PRO A 122 -19.05 -29.50 43.67
C PRO A 122 -19.52 -30.78 42.97
N GLY A 123 -19.82 -30.72 41.68
CA GLY A 123 -20.32 -31.84 40.89
C GLY A 123 -19.83 -31.79 39.44
N GLU A 124 -20.14 -32.83 38.68
CA GLU A 124 -19.92 -32.89 37.23
C GLU A 124 -20.88 -31.95 36.49
N ILE A 125 -20.54 -31.48 35.29
CA ILE A 125 -21.52 -30.69 34.55
C ILE A 125 -22.52 -31.65 33.92
N LYS A 126 -23.81 -31.45 34.19
CA LYS A 126 -24.87 -32.28 33.60
C LYS A 126 -25.96 -31.41 33.01
N ILE A 127 -26.39 -31.79 31.81
CA ILE A 127 -27.61 -31.26 31.19
C ILE A 127 -28.78 -32.19 31.52
N THR A 128 -29.87 -31.65 32.04
CA THR A 128 -31.08 -32.41 32.40
C THR A 128 -32.32 -31.78 31.76
N PRO A 129 -33.10 -32.54 30.95
CA PRO A 129 -34.37 -32.08 30.42
C PRO A 129 -35.33 -31.69 31.55
N SER A 130 -35.95 -30.52 31.43
CA SER A 130 -36.81 -29.96 32.46
C SER A 130 -37.91 -29.08 31.84
N ARG A 131 -38.71 -28.45 32.69
CA ARG A 131 -39.79 -27.56 32.30
C ARG A 131 -39.59 -26.14 32.80
N LYS A 132 -39.66 -25.16 31.91
CA LYS A 132 -39.70 -23.74 32.26
C LYS A 132 -41.09 -23.39 32.77
N ILE A 133 -42.12 -23.75 32.00
CA ILE A 133 -43.52 -23.46 32.28
C ILE A 133 -44.16 -24.64 33.02
N GLY A 134 -44.94 -24.31 34.06
CA GLY A 134 -45.74 -25.30 34.78
C GLY A 134 -45.39 -25.37 36.27
N SER A 135 -45.77 -26.49 36.87
CA SER A 135 -45.71 -26.68 38.29
C SER A 135 -44.30 -27.17 38.69
N LEU A 136 -43.77 -26.74 39.84
CA LEU A 136 -42.47 -27.23 40.37
C LEU A 136 -42.29 -28.76 40.31
N GLY A 137 -43.36 -29.55 40.55
CA GLY A 137 -43.24 -31.01 40.52
C GLY A 137 -43.05 -31.62 39.14
N ASP A 138 -43.25 -30.85 38.08
CA ASP A 138 -43.05 -31.27 36.69
C ASP A 138 -41.65 -30.90 36.19
N ARG A 139 -40.88 -30.14 36.98
CA ARG A 139 -39.49 -29.81 36.71
C ARG A 139 -38.57 -30.94 37.17
N ALA A 140 -37.41 -31.05 36.55
CA ALA A 140 -36.35 -31.92 37.05
C ALA A 140 -35.85 -31.41 38.41
N ILE A 141 -35.49 -32.33 39.31
CA ILE A 141 -34.98 -32.00 40.65
C ILE A 141 -33.57 -31.40 40.51
N PRO A 142 -33.37 -30.14 40.96
CA PRO A 142 -32.09 -29.44 40.92
C PRO A 142 -30.90 -30.14 41.55
N PHE A 143 -29.70 -29.73 41.13
CA PHE A 143 -28.44 -30.18 41.70
C PHE A 143 -28.28 -29.86 43.19
N TYR A 144 -28.73 -28.69 43.63
CA TYR A 144 -28.52 -28.17 45.00
C TYR A 144 -29.39 -28.83 46.09
N TYR A 145 -30.19 -29.85 45.75
CA TYR A 145 -30.92 -30.66 46.72
C TYR A 145 -30.27 -32.02 46.94
N ALA A 146 -30.14 -32.43 48.20
CA ALA A 146 -29.83 -33.80 48.55
C ALA A 146 -31.02 -34.72 48.25
N VAL A 147 -30.91 -35.54 47.20
CA VAL A 147 -31.99 -36.44 46.76
C VAL A 147 -32.00 -37.73 47.60
N ASP A 148 -33.09 -37.91 48.34
CA ASP A 148 -33.46 -39.13 49.07
C ASP A 148 -34.86 -39.62 48.63
N LEU A 149 -35.23 -40.84 49.04
CA LEU A 149 -36.54 -41.41 48.70
C LEU A 149 -37.71 -40.51 49.17
N PRO A 150 -37.71 -39.95 50.40
CA PRO A 150 -38.72 -38.99 50.81
C PRO A 150 -38.86 -37.77 49.89
N LEU A 151 -37.76 -37.16 49.43
CA LEU A 151 -37.84 -36.03 48.51
C LEU A 151 -38.50 -36.44 47.19
N LEU A 152 -38.14 -37.61 46.65
CA LEU A 152 -38.76 -38.16 45.43
C LEU A 152 -40.28 -38.38 45.61
N GLU A 153 -40.70 -38.96 46.73
CA GLU A 153 -42.12 -39.18 47.08
C GLU A 153 -42.93 -37.88 47.14
N TYR A 154 -42.32 -36.78 47.59
CA TYR A 154 -43.04 -35.51 47.72
C TYR A 154 -42.83 -34.57 46.53
N TRP A 155 -41.87 -34.85 45.63
CA TRP A 155 -41.56 -34.00 44.47
C TRP A 155 -42.68 -33.96 43.42
N ASN A 156 -43.36 -35.07 43.17
CA ASN A 156 -44.52 -35.10 42.27
C ASN A 156 -45.59 -36.05 42.80
N HIS A 157 -46.69 -35.47 43.30
CA HIS A 157 -47.77 -36.22 43.94
C HIS A 157 -48.40 -37.26 42.99
N ASP A 158 -48.59 -36.92 41.72
CA ASP A 158 -49.24 -37.81 40.76
C ASP A 158 -48.36 -38.99 40.37
N LYS A 159 -47.04 -38.80 40.29
CA LYS A 159 -46.07 -39.89 40.11
C LYS A 159 -46.02 -40.80 41.33
N THR A 160 -46.02 -40.24 42.54
CA THR A 160 -46.02 -41.01 43.79
C THR A 160 -47.29 -41.85 43.94
N LYS A 161 -48.46 -41.31 43.57
CA LYS A 161 -49.72 -42.08 43.57
C LYS A 161 -49.68 -43.30 42.63
N LYS A 162 -48.83 -43.25 41.61
CA LYS A 162 -48.59 -44.34 40.65
C LYS A 162 -47.40 -45.23 41.02
N ASN A 163 -46.81 -45.05 42.20
CA ASN A 163 -45.55 -45.70 42.63
C ASN A 163 -44.39 -45.47 41.65
N ALA A 164 -44.34 -44.30 41.01
CA ALA A 164 -43.34 -43.92 40.00
C ALA A 164 -42.49 -42.71 40.44
N GLN A 165 -42.35 -42.50 41.75
CA GLN A 165 -41.59 -41.37 42.33
C GLN A 165 -40.11 -41.36 41.95
N ASP A 166 -39.52 -42.52 41.70
CA ASP A 166 -38.12 -42.69 41.26
C ASP A 166 -37.92 -42.44 39.76
N THR A 167 -39.00 -42.14 39.02
CA THR A 167 -38.97 -41.68 37.61
C THR A 167 -38.99 -40.16 37.47
N ASN A 168 -38.90 -39.41 38.57
CA ASN A 168 -38.65 -37.96 38.52
C ASN A 168 -37.28 -37.72 37.91
N LEU A 169 -37.18 -36.90 36.85
CA LEU A 169 -35.87 -36.51 36.32
C LEU A 169 -35.13 -35.66 37.36
N SER A 170 -33.81 -35.85 37.44
CA SER A 170 -32.95 -35.12 38.36
C SER A 170 -31.53 -35.10 37.83
N TYR A 171 -30.76 -34.10 38.27
CA TYR A 171 -29.31 -34.13 38.18
C TYR A 171 -28.71 -35.41 38.82
N HIS A 172 -29.28 -35.88 39.94
CA HIS A 172 -28.81 -37.01 40.75
C HIS A 172 -29.32 -38.36 40.20
N ARG A 173 -29.00 -38.65 38.94
CA ARG A 173 -29.51 -39.81 38.17
C ARG A 173 -29.26 -41.15 38.88
N GLU A 174 -28.17 -41.26 39.62
CA GLU A 174 -27.78 -42.47 40.34
C GLU A 174 -28.78 -42.87 41.44
N LYS A 175 -29.56 -41.92 41.97
CA LYS A 175 -30.60 -42.12 42.99
C LYS A 175 -31.97 -42.49 42.41
N LEU A 176 -32.10 -42.49 41.09
CA LEU A 176 -33.35 -42.74 40.37
C LEU A 176 -33.48 -44.20 39.90
N ALA A 177 -34.63 -44.53 39.32
CA ALA A 177 -34.87 -45.82 38.68
C ALA A 177 -33.78 -46.16 37.64
N LYS A 178 -33.31 -47.41 37.62
CA LYS A 178 -32.27 -47.89 36.68
C LYS A 178 -32.77 -48.11 35.24
N LEU A 179 -33.83 -47.41 34.84
CA LEU A 179 -34.38 -47.42 33.49
C LEU A 179 -33.53 -46.53 32.58
N SER A 180 -33.24 -46.99 31.35
CA SER A 180 -32.33 -46.30 30.44
C SER A 180 -32.76 -44.85 30.12
N HIS A 181 -34.05 -44.60 29.92
CA HIS A 181 -34.59 -43.26 29.64
C HIS A 181 -34.60 -42.32 30.87
N ILE A 182 -34.32 -42.83 32.07
CA ILE A 182 -34.16 -42.05 33.30
C ILE A 182 -32.67 -41.80 33.59
N GLN A 183 -31.81 -42.79 33.32
CA GLN A 183 -30.36 -42.68 33.50
C GLN A 183 -29.69 -41.83 32.42
N ASP A 184 -30.23 -41.84 31.20
CA ASP A 184 -29.73 -41.05 30.07
C ASP A 184 -30.89 -40.43 29.27
N PRO A 185 -31.59 -39.44 29.84
CA PRO A 185 -32.83 -38.91 29.26
C PRO A 185 -32.63 -38.16 27.95
N LEU A 186 -31.43 -37.64 27.66
CA LEU A 186 -31.14 -36.86 26.44
C LEU A 186 -31.04 -37.74 25.18
N ARG A 187 -30.87 -39.06 25.32
CA ARG A 187 -30.91 -39.99 24.16
C ARG A 187 -32.31 -40.41 23.73
N TYR A 188 -33.35 -39.93 24.42
CA TYR A 188 -34.74 -40.29 24.18
C TYR A 188 -35.54 -39.05 23.73
N ASN A 189 -36.82 -39.24 23.39
CA ASN A 189 -37.68 -38.13 23.03
C ASN A 189 -37.84 -37.16 24.22
N ILE A 190 -37.43 -35.91 24.00
CA ILE A 190 -37.50 -34.82 24.97
C ILE A 190 -38.49 -33.72 24.58
N ASP A 191 -39.40 -33.95 23.62
CA ASP A 191 -40.38 -32.96 23.13
C ASP A 191 -41.31 -32.43 24.23
N ASN A 192 -41.48 -33.24 25.28
CA ASN A 192 -42.24 -32.88 26.48
C ASN A 192 -41.49 -31.92 27.44
N PHE A 193 -40.28 -31.49 27.09
CA PHE A 193 -39.42 -30.61 27.90
C PHE A 193 -39.05 -29.37 27.10
N ASP A 194 -39.36 -28.18 27.62
CA ASP A 194 -39.09 -26.89 26.99
C ASP A 194 -37.86 -26.18 27.59
N PHE A 195 -37.05 -26.91 28.37
CA PHE A 195 -35.91 -26.35 29.08
C PHE A 195 -34.78 -27.35 29.30
N TYR A 196 -33.56 -26.92 29.04
CA TYR A 196 -32.32 -27.62 29.38
C TYR A 196 -31.75 -27.05 30.66
N ARG A 197 -31.84 -27.80 31.77
CA ARG A 197 -31.20 -27.40 33.03
C ARG A 197 -29.72 -27.75 32.95
N ILE A 198 -28.84 -26.77 33.09
CA ILE A 198 -27.39 -26.93 32.95
C ILE A 198 -26.78 -26.55 34.31
N GLU A 199 -26.23 -27.54 35.01
CA GLU A 199 -25.81 -27.39 36.40
C GLU A 199 -24.46 -28.09 36.66
N GLY A 200 -23.76 -27.65 37.70
CA GLY A 200 -22.45 -28.19 38.09
C GLY A 200 -21.24 -27.43 37.50
N HIS A 201 -21.46 -26.37 36.73
CA HIS A 201 -20.44 -25.53 36.09
C HIS A 201 -19.85 -24.47 37.02
N GLN A 202 -20.64 -23.92 37.96
CA GLN A 202 -20.16 -22.90 38.90
C GLN A 202 -19.02 -23.46 39.78
N GLY A 203 -17.92 -22.73 39.87
CA GLY A 203 -16.72 -23.12 40.62
C GLY A 203 -15.67 -23.86 39.79
N LYS A 204 -15.97 -24.23 38.55
CA LYS A 204 -15.00 -24.81 37.60
C LYS A 204 -14.28 -23.71 36.81
N HIS A 205 -13.16 -24.07 36.19
CA HIS A 205 -12.48 -23.22 35.22
C HIS A 205 -13.37 -23.03 33.97
N TYR A 206 -13.52 -21.80 33.48
CA TYR A 206 -14.51 -21.48 32.43
C TYR A 206 -14.25 -22.19 31.11
N LYS A 207 -12.99 -22.38 30.71
CA LYS A 207 -12.65 -23.12 29.48
C LYS A 207 -13.13 -24.56 29.55
N THR A 208 -12.78 -25.28 30.61
CA THR A 208 -13.21 -26.65 30.86
C THR A 208 -14.74 -26.75 30.94
N ALA A 209 -15.39 -25.79 31.59
CA ALA A 209 -16.85 -25.78 31.67
C ALA A 209 -17.51 -25.52 30.30
N LEU A 210 -16.97 -24.60 29.51
CA LEU A 210 -17.44 -24.28 28.17
C LEU A 210 -17.26 -25.49 27.22
N GLU A 211 -16.10 -26.13 27.25
CA GLU A 211 -15.79 -27.36 26.51
C GLU A 211 -16.76 -28.49 26.91
N GLU A 212 -16.89 -28.83 28.20
CA GLU A 212 -17.75 -29.93 28.68
C GLU A 212 -19.25 -29.72 28.34
N ILE A 213 -19.71 -28.46 28.32
CA ILE A 213 -21.09 -28.13 27.90
C ILE A 213 -21.24 -28.26 26.37
N ASN A 214 -20.28 -27.75 25.60
CA ASN A 214 -20.29 -27.85 24.14
C ASN A 214 -20.20 -29.32 23.68
N ASP A 215 -19.36 -30.13 24.31
CA ASP A 215 -19.25 -31.57 24.05
C ASP A 215 -20.60 -32.27 24.27
N GLN A 216 -21.29 -31.99 25.38
CA GLN A 216 -22.63 -32.55 25.63
C GLN A 216 -23.67 -32.03 24.63
N LYS A 217 -23.63 -30.73 24.31
CA LYS A 217 -24.52 -30.12 23.31
C LYS A 217 -24.38 -30.81 21.96
N GLU A 218 -23.15 -31.03 21.49
CA GLU A 218 -22.85 -31.70 20.22
C GLU A 218 -23.21 -33.19 20.27
N GLN A 219 -22.81 -33.89 21.34
CA GLN A 219 -23.10 -35.31 21.53
C GLN A 219 -24.59 -35.64 21.47
N TYR A 220 -25.44 -34.80 22.08
CA TYR A 220 -26.89 -35.00 22.13
C TYR A 220 -27.69 -34.17 21.11
N GLY A 221 -27.03 -33.37 20.26
CA GLY A 221 -27.67 -32.55 19.25
C GLY A 221 -28.61 -31.47 19.82
N LEU A 222 -28.22 -30.82 20.92
CA LEU A 222 -29.09 -29.89 21.64
C LEU A 222 -29.11 -28.49 20.99
N ALA A 223 -30.32 -27.97 20.78
CA ALA A 223 -30.52 -26.68 20.12
C ALA A 223 -30.40 -25.50 21.09
N PHE A 224 -29.18 -25.09 21.45
CA PHE A 224 -28.90 -23.82 22.15
C PHE A 224 -27.47 -23.36 21.86
N ASP A 225 -27.12 -22.12 22.20
CA ASP A 225 -25.74 -21.61 22.10
C ASP A 225 -25.11 -21.34 23.47
N VAL A 226 -23.78 -21.29 23.56
CA VAL A 226 -23.04 -21.04 24.81
C VAL A 226 -22.04 -19.90 24.63
N LYS A 227 -22.08 -18.90 25.51
CA LYS A 227 -21.12 -17.79 25.56
C LYS A 227 -20.44 -17.72 26.91
N ALA A 228 -19.14 -17.40 26.93
CA ALA A 228 -18.40 -17.11 28.16
C ALA A 228 -18.05 -15.61 28.21
N LEU A 229 -18.46 -14.94 29.28
CA LEU A 229 -18.26 -13.50 29.48
C LEU A 229 -17.43 -13.25 30.75
N SER A 230 -16.50 -12.32 30.64
CA SER A 230 -15.68 -11.90 31.77
C SER A 230 -16.37 -10.79 32.57
N VAL A 231 -16.21 -10.81 33.90
CA VAL A 231 -16.62 -9.70 34.76
C VAL A 231 -15.68 -8.49 34.60
N ASN A 232 -14.38 -8.72 34.36
CA ASN A 232 -13.34 -7.70 34.27
C ASN A 232 -12.44 -7.86 33.02
N LEU A 233 -11.84 -6.75 32.56
CA LEU A 233 -10.95 -6.76 31.39
C LEU A 233 -9.56 -7.24 31.77
N ASN A 234 -9.05 -8.20 31.01
CA ASN A 234 -7.61 -8.43 30.89
C ASN A 234 -7.24 -8.20 29.43
N THR A 235 -6.48 -7.14 29.16
CA THR A 235 -6.13 -6.71 27.80
C THR A 235 -4.96 -7.48 27.18
N GLU A 236 -4.30 -8.35 27.94
CA GLU A 236 -3.02 -8.93 27.52
C GLU A 236 -3.16 -10.25 26.74
N ASN A 237 -4.26 -11.00 26.92
CA ASN A 237 -4.33 -12.41 26.49
C ASN A 237 -5.61 -12.75 25.70
N LEU A 238 -6.01 -11.93 24.72
CA LEU A 238 -6.98 -12.39 23.73
C LEU A 238 -6.28 -13.36 22.77
N ASN A 239 -6.68 -14.63 22.79
CA ASN A 239 -6.24 -15.57 21.76
C ASN A 239 -6.94 -15.20 20.44
N ILE A 240 -6.17 -14.86 19.41
CA ILE A 240 -6.71 -14.44 18.10
C ILE A 240 -7.37 -15.62 17.39
N ASP A 241 -6.86 -16.83 17.61
CA ASP A 241 -7.37 -18.04 16.94
C ASP A 241 -8.81 -18.36 17.34
N ASP A 242 -9.21 -18.07 18.59
CA ASP A 242 -10.58 -18.24 19.08
C ASP A 242 -11.58 -17.29 18.37
N TYR A 243 -11.07 -16.26 17.68
CA TYR A 243 -11.86 -15.25 16.96
C TYR A 243 -11.38 -15.10 15.52
N GLU A 244 -10.85 -16.18 14.93
CA GLU A 244 -10.22 -16.16 13.60
C GLU A 244 -11.07 -15.43 12.54
N CYS A 245 -12.38 -15.64 12.55
CA CYS A 245 -13.30 -15.01 11.60
C CYS A 245 -13.39 -13.47 11.70
N GLU A 246 -13.08 -12.87 12.85
CA GLU A 246 -13.00 -11.41 13.02
C GLU A 246 -11.70 -10.83 12.45
N PHE A 247 -10.78 -11.68 11.97
CA PHE A 247 -9.48 -11.30 11.41
C PHE A 247 -9.21 -11.91 10.03
N GLU A 248 -10.10 -12.75 9.47
CA GLU A 248 -9.92 -13.39 8.16
C GLU A 248 -9.65 -12.39 7.03
N ASP A 249 -10.39 -11.29 6.98
CA ASP A 249 -10.17 -10.21 6.03
C ASP A 249 -8.77 -9.60 6.17
N LEU A 250 -8.31 -9.37 7.41
CA LEU A 250 -6.97 -8.89 7.70
C LEU A 250 -5.90 -9.93 7.35
N LYS A 251 -6.18 -11.23 7.51
CA LYS A 251 -5.27 -12.33 7.09
C LYS A 251 -5.10 -12.32 5.58
N VAL A 252 -6.20 -12.17 4.84
CA VAL A 252 -6.16 -12.05 3.37
C VAL A 252 -5.40 -10.80 2.94
N LEU A 253 -5.61 -9.66 3.60
CA LEU A 253 -4.87 -8.43 3.31
C LEU A 253 -3.37 -8.58 3.60
N LEU A 254 -3.02 -9.24 4.71
CA LEU A 254 -1.62 -9.56 5.03
C LEU A 254 -1.01 -10.45 3.96
N ASN A 255 -1.67 -11.55 3.60
CA ASN A 255 -1.18 -12.49 2.60
C ASN A 255 -0.99 -11.83 1.24
N ALA A 256 -1.94 -10.99 0.80
CA ALA A 256 -1.85 -10.25 -0.44
C ALA A 256 -0.70 -9.23 -0.41
N TRP A 257 -0.55 -8.51 0.71
CA TRP A 257 0.55 -7.56 0.89
C TRP A 257 1.91 -8.25 0.89
N THR A 258 2.06 -9.37 1.62
CA THR A 258 3.30 -10.15 1.67
C THR A 258 3.64 -10.67 0.27
N ALA A 259 2.69 -11.28 -0.44
CA ALA A 259 2.91 -11.75 -1.81
C ALA A 259 3.32 -10.63 -2.79
N GLU A 260 2.73 -9.43 -2.66
CA GLU A 260 3.12 -8.24 -3.43
C GLU A 260 4.59 -7.88 -3.17
N GLN A 261 5.01 -7.83 -1.90
CA GLN A 261 6.39 -7.49 -1.54
C GLN A 261 7.37 -8.57 -2.02
N GLU A 262 7.07 -9.84 -1.78
CA GLU A 262 7.93 -10.97 -2.18
C GLU A 262 8.12 -11.02 -3.69
N CYS A 263 7.08 -10.74 -4.49
CA CYS A 263 7.18 -10.70 -5.95
C CYS A 263 8.14 -9.61 -6.42
N ILE A 264 8.05 -8.39 -5.86
CA ILE A 264 8.94 -7.28 -6.23
C ILE A 264 10.38 -7.62 -5.82
N LEU A 265 10.57 -8.09 -4.60
CA LEU A 265 11.88 -8.42 -4.05
C LEU A 265 12.55 -9.59 -4.78
N ALA A 266 11.78 -10.57 -5.26
CA ALA A 266 12.28 -11.64 -6.12
C ALA A 266 12.80 -11.12 -7.48
N GLN A 267 12.07 -10.19 -8.12
CA GLN A 267 12.52 -9.58 -9.39
C GLN A 267 13.79 -8.76 -9.20
N VAL A 268 13.87 -8.01 -8.09
CA VAL A 268 15.06 -7.24 -7.68
C VAL A 268 16.23 -8.19 -7.42
N ALA A 269 16.01 -9.26 -6.67
CA ALA A 269 17.03 -10.29 -6.42
C ALA A 269 17.58 -10.86 -7.71
N SER A 270 16.70 -11.25 -8.64
CA SER A 270 17.10 -11.83 -9.91
C SER A 270 17.92 -10.86 -10.77
N PHE A 271 17.46 -9.62 -10.93
CA PHE A 271 18.12 -8.66 -11.81
C PHE A 271 19.44 -8.12 -11.24
N PHE A 272 19.45 -7.62 -9.99
CA PHE A 272 20.64 -6.98 -9.42
C PHE A 272 21.75 -7.98 -9.08
N SER A 273 21.41 -9.25 -8.89
CA SER A 273 22.41 -10.32 -8.78
C SER A 273 22.97 -10.77 -10.14
N GLY A 274 22.36 -10.34 -11.25
CA GLY A 274 22.73 -10.70 -12.62
C GLY A 274 23.90 -9.91 -13.22
N PHE A 275 24.44 -8.90 -12.51
CA PHE A 275 25.58 -8.13 -12.98
C PHE A 275 26.84 -9.01 -13.07
N SER A 276 27.54 -8.88 -14.19
CA SER A 276 28.76 -9.64 -14.48
C SER A 276 29.94 -9.14 -13.65
N LEU A 277 30.71 -10.08 -13.10
CA LEU A 277 31.98 -9.82 -12.43
C LEU A 277 33.16 -9.68 -13.41
N VAL A 278 32.97 -10.05 -14.67
CA VAL A 278 34.03 -10.08 -15.70
C VAL A 278 33.89 -8.93 -16.69
N SER A 279 32.65 -8.51 -17.01
CA SER A 279 32.38 -7.42 -17.97
C SER A 279 31.68 -6.24 -17.28
N PRO A 280 32.39 -5.10 -17.07
CA PRO A 280 31.82 -3.94 -16.39
C PRO A 280 30.53 -3.43 -17.05
N GLY A 281 29.46 -3.31 -16.26
CA GLY A 281 28.17 -2.81 -16.73
C GLY A 281 27.30 -3.82 -17.48
N ALA A 282 27.80 -5.02 -17.80
CA ALA A 282 27.01 -6.09 -18.40
C ALA A 282 26.14 -6.78 -17.34
N ASN A 283 24.91 -7.13 -17.72
CA ASN A 283 24.00 -7.91 -16.88
C ASN A 283 23.43 -9.08 -17.71
N ILE A 284 23.45 -10.29 -17.14
CA ILE A 284 22.99 -11.51 -17.82
C ILE A 284 21.46 -11.46 -18.07
N LYS A 285 20.74 -10.61 -17.33
CA LYS A 285 19.31 -10.36 -17.47
C LYS A 285 19.00 -9.09 -18.30
N ASP A 286 19.95 -8.57 -19.09
CA ASP A 286 19.69 -7.43 -19.99
C ASP A 286 18.57 -7.79 -20.99
N PRO A 287 17.41 -7.11 -20.96
CA PRO A 287 16.33 -7.40 -21.89
C PRO A 287 16.71 -6.97 -23.30
N ILE A 288 17.04 -7.93 -24.16
CA ILE A 288 17.24 -7.69 -25.60
C ILE A 288 15.89 -7.31 -26.22
N LEU A 289 15.70 -6.03 -26.55
CA LEU A 289 14.62 -5.55 -27.42
C LEU A 289 14.91 -5.98 -28.87
N THR A 290 14.66 -7.24 -29.22
CA THR A 290 14.79 -7.72 -30.60
C THR A 290 13.44 -8.10 -31.18
N HIS A 291 13.22 -7.67 -32.43
CA HIS A 291 12.20 -8.20 -33.34
C HIS A 291 12.17 -9.73 -33.25
N ARG A 292 10.99 -10.29 -33.03
CA ARG A 292 10.76 -11.74 -32.95
C ARG A 292 11.41 -12.46 -34.15
N VAL A 293 12.48 -13.19 -33.89
CA VAL A 293 13.06 -14.16 -34.84
C VAL A 293 12.08 -15.32 -35.01
N LYS A 294 11.68 -15.59 -36.25
CA LYS A 294 10.96 -16.83 -36.62
C LYS A 294 11.93 -18.00 -36.48
N VAL A 295 11.70 -18.88 -35.51
CA VAL A 295 12.32 -20.21 -35.48
C VAL A 295 11.29 -21.22 -35.95
N ALA A 296 11.55 -21.84 -37.11
CA ALA A 296 10.77 -22.98 -37.58
C ALA A 296 11.23 -24.25 -36.83
N SER A 297 10.28 -25.03 -36.30
CA SER A 297 10.51 -26.42 -35.93
C SER A 297 9.46 -27.29 -36.61
N PRO A 298 9.84 -28.46 -37.16
CA PRO A 298 8.93 -29.31 -37.91
C PRO A 298 8.07 -30.15 -36.96
N THR A 299 6.85 -30.44 -37.43
CA THR A 299 5.82 -31.35 -36.91
C THR A 299 4.77 -30.73 -36.00
N THR A 300 3.52 -30.97 -36.44
CA THR A 300 2.22 -30.51 -35.92
C THR A 300 1.87 -29.04 -36.21
N GLY A 301 0.95 -28.85 -37.17
CA GLY A 301 0.47 -27.56 -37.64
C GLY A 301 -0.51 -26.89 -36.68
N GLU A 302 0.02 -26.36 -35.56
CA GLU A 302 -0.65 -25.34 -34.76
C GLU A 302 0.30 -24.14 -34.58
N ASN A 303 -0.12 -22.97 -35.06
CA ASN A 303 0.61 -21.73 -34.89
C ASN A 303 0.45 -21.23 -33.44
N VAL A 304 1.36 -21.62 -32.55
CA VAL A 304 1.43 -21.08 -31.18
C VAL A 304 2.47 -19.97 -31.12
N TYR A 305 2.02 -18.73 -30.90
CA TYR A 305 2.90 -17.60 -30.61
C TYR A 305 3.25 -17.58 -29.12
N VAL A 306 4.40 -18.13 -28.74
CA VAL A 306 4.89 -18.09 -27.35
C VAL A 306 5.71 -16.82 -27.11
N THR A 307 5.19 -15.91 -26.30
CA THR A 307 5.98 -14.86 -25.65
C THR A 307 6.78 -15.52 -24.53
N ARG A 308 8.08 -15.77 -24.73
CA ARG A 308 8.98 -16.12 -23.62
C ARG A 308 9.21 -14.88 -22.76
N LEU A 309 8.34 -14.66 -21.77
CA LEU A 309 8.81 -14.18 -20.47
C LEU A 309 9.43 -15.40 -19.79
N ALA A 310 10.69 -15.32 -19.37
CA ALA A 310 11.30 -16.34 -18.55
C ALA A 310 10.65 -16.32 -17.15
N ALA A 311 9.44 -16.85 -17.04
CA ALA A 311 8.90 -17.39 -15.81
C ALA A 311 9.22 -18.88 -15.82
N GLY A 312 9.94 -19.34 -14.79
CA GLY A 312 10.29 -20.74 -14.62
C GLY A 312 9.06 -21.64 -14.73
N SER A 313 9.22 -22.73 -15.48
CA SER A 313 8.28 -23.85 -15.55
C SER A 313 8.04 -24.44 -14.16
N GLY A 314 6.95 -24.05 -13.51
CA GLY A 314 6.32 -24.78 -12.41
C GLY A 314 5.02 -25.41 -12.91
N THR A 315 5.00 -26.73 -13.02
CA THR A 315 3.84 -27.54 -13.39
C THR A 315 2.68 -27.36 -12.40
N LEU A 316 1.45 -27.30 -12.95
CA LEU A 316 0.18 -26.99 -12.29
C LEU A 316 -0.40 -28.12 -11.42
N ASP A 317 0.45 -28.90 -10.72
CA ASP A 317 0.04 -30.11 -9.97
C ASP A 317 0.29 -30.04 -8.45
N ASN A 318 0.63 -28.87 -7.90
CA ASN A 318 0.95 -28.72 -6.46
C ASN A 318 0.17 -27.61 -5.75
N VAL A 319 -1.09 -27.40 -6.11
CA VAL A 319 -1.97 -26.40 -5.46
C VAL A 319 -2.25 -26.72 -3.97
N SER A 320 -1.85 -27.90 -3.48
CA SER A 320 -2.07 -28.31 -2.08
C SER A 320 -0.82 -28.21 -1.16
N LYS A 321 0.28 -27.56 -1.59
CA LYS A 321 1.51 -27.42 -0.76
C LYS A 321 2.11 -26.00 -0.67
N VAL A 322 1.37 -24.95 -1.02
CA VAL A 322 1.94 -23.60 -1.20
C VAL A 322 1.92 -22.69 0.05
N TYR A 323 1.29 -23.08 1.16
CA TYR A 323 1.27 -22.25 2.38
C TYR A 323 2.35 -22.63 3.41
N ALA A 324 3.61 -22.72 2.97
CA ALA A 324 4.75 -22.69 3.88
C ALA A 324 5.49 -21.38 3.63
N PHE A 325 5.48 -20.50 4.64
CA PHE A 325 6.33 -19.32 4.73
C PHE A 325 7.75 -19.69 4.30
N ARG A 326 8.22 -19.14 3.18
CA ARG A 326 9.61 -19.34 2.74
C ARG A 326 10.46 -18.24 3.33
N ASP A 327 11.32 -18.61 4.27
CA ASP A 327 12.30 -17.73 4.90
C ASP A 327 13.32 -17.10 3.92
N SER A 328 13.32 -17.44 2.62
CA SER A 328 14.43 -17.18 1.70
C SER A 328 14.05 -16.63 0.31
N VAL A 329 13.11 -15.68 0.22
CA VAL A 329 12.74 -15.06 -1.08
C VAL A 329 13.94 -14.47 -1.84
N ILE A 330 14.87 -13.80 -1.15
CA ILE A 330 16.06 -13.23 -1.80
C ILE A 330 17.05 -14.34 -2.23
N PRO A 331 17.56 -15.22 -1.32
CA PRO A 331 18.49 -16.28 -1.70
C PRO A 331 17.97 -17.21 -2.80
N ASP A 332 16.67 -17.52 -2.79
CA ASP A 332 16.04 -18.43 -3.77
C ASP A 332 16.02 -17.86 -5.20
N ASN A 333 16.13 -16.53 -5.35
CA ASN A 333 16.00 -15.83 -6.62
C ASN A 333 17.31 -15.19 -7.12
N LEU A 334 18.44 -15.43 -6.45
CA LEU A 334 19.75 -14.96 -6.91
C LEU A 334 20.18 -15.69 -8.20
N THR A 335 20.84 -14.96 -9.10
CA THR A 335 21.43 -15.48 -10.33
C THR A 335 22.57 -16.45 -9.99
N THR A 336 22.55 -17.65 -10.59
CA THR A 336 23.45 -18.76 -10.20
C THR A 336 24.65 -18.93 -11.13
N GLU A 337 24.66 -18.19 -12.24
CA GLU A 337 25.70 -18.17 -13.23
C GLU A 337 27.05 -17.81 -12.60
N LYS A 338 28.11 -18.57 -12.95
CA LYS A 338 29.42 -18.54 -12.28
C LYS A 338 30.05 -17.14 -12.22
N ASP A 339 29.88 -16.35 -13.28
CA ASP A 339 30.49 -15.03 -13.42
C ASP A 339 29.52 -13.89 -13.04
N ALA A 340 28.39 -14.21 -12.40
CA ALA A 340 27.41 -13.25 -11.91
C ALA A 340 27.59 -12.97 -10.42
N LEU A 341 27.22 -11.77 -9.98
CA LEU A 341 27.24 -11.36 -8.58
C LEU A 341 26.44 -12.30 -7.66
N GLY A 342 25.34 -12.87 -8.15
CA GLY A 342 24.49 -13.77 -7.38
C GLY A 342 25.19 -15.03 -6.87
N SER A 343 26.12 -15.60 -7.64
CA SER A 343 26.90 -16.78 -7.21
C SER A 343 27.75 -16.49 -5.96
N ILE A 344 28.25 -15.26 -5.86
CA ILE A 344 29.01 -14.77 -4.69
C ILE A 344 28.11 -14.55 -3.50
N LEU A 345 26.95 -13.92 -3.72
CA LEU A 345 25.97 -13.65 -2.66
C LEU A 345 25.43 -14.95 -2.06
N ILE A 346 25.13 -15.98 -2.87
CA ILE A 346 24.73 -17.31 -2.37
C ILE A 346 25.78 -17.85 -1.39
N LYS A 347 27.05 -17.84 -1.79
CA LYS A 347 28.16 -18.29 -0.94
C LYS A 347 28.31 -17.43 0.32
N ALA A 348 28.15 -16.12 0.20
CA ALA A 348 28.21 -15.22 1.35
C ALA A 348 27.09 -15.52 2.36
N TYR A 349 25.86 -15.75 1.91
CA TYR A 349 24.73 -16.13 2.77
C TYR A 349 24.94 -17.49 3.45
N GLU A 350 25.53 -18.47 2.76
CA GLU A 350 25.88 -19.76 3.35
C GLU A 350 26.94 -19.64 4.45
N GLU A 351 28.01 -18.86 4.19
CA GLU A 351 29.13 -18.69 5.12
C GLU A 351 28.81 -17.76 6.31
N THR A 352 27.78 -16.92 6.19
CA THR A 352 27.35 -15.97 7.24
C THR A 352 26.00 -16.33 7.85
N LYS A 353 25.55 -17.58 7.73
CA LYS A 353 24.25 -18.03 8.22
C LYS A 353 24.07 -17.73 9.72
N GLY A 354 23.06 -16.92 10.05
CA GLY A 354 22.79 -16.45 11.42
C GLY A 354 23.56 -15.19 11.85
N GLY A 355 24.38 -14.63 10.97
CA GLY A 355 25.03 -13.32 11.14
C GLY A 355 24.10 -12.14 10.84
N SER A 356 24.61 -10.93 11.05
CA SER A 356 23.93 -9.68 10.73
C SER A 356 24.00 -9.35 9.24
N VAL A 357 23.11 -8.46 8.76
CA VAL A 357 23.17 -7.93 7.40
C VAL A 357 24.54 -7.35 7.02
N ASN A 358 25.26 -6.77 7.99
CA ASN A 358 26.60 -6.22 7.77
C ASN A 358 27.65 -7.31 7.57
N ASP A 359 27.49 -8.48 8.19
CA ASP A 359 28.37 -9.64 8.00
C ASP A 359 28.25 -10.17 6.58
N VAL A 360 27.02 -10.25 6.06
CA VAL A 360 26.73 -10.61 4.66
C VAL A 360 27.39 -9.62 3.70
N ILE A 361 27.22 -8.32 3.93
CA ILE A 361 27.80 -7.26 3.08
C ILE A 361 29.32 -7.34 3.08
N ALA A 362 29.94 -7.42 4.26
CA ALA A 362 31.39 -7.49 4.41
C ALA A 362 31.94 -8.74 3.71
N ARG A 363 31.31 -9.91 3.92
CA ARG A 363 31.76 -11.15 3.31
C ARG A 363 31.60 -11.15 1.79
N SER A 364 30.49 -10.62 1.29
CA SER A 364 30.23 -10.48 -0.15
C SER A 364 31.30 -9.61 -0.82
N ARG A 365 31.67 -8.48 -0.21
CA ARG A 365 32.74 -7.61 -0.72
C ARG A 365 34.09 -8.33 -0.79
N THR A 366 34.47 -9.03 0.28
CA THR A 366 35.72 -9.81 0.31
C THR A 366 35.76 -10.88 -0.78
N LEU A 367 34.64 -11.59 -0.99
CA LEU A 367 34.56 -12.62 -2.02
C LEU A 367 34.62 -12.03 -3.43
N VAL A 368 33.95 -10.90 -3.67
CA VAL A 368 34.01 -10.20 -4.95
C VAL A 368 35.41 -9.67 -5.25
N GLU A 369 36.10 -9.08 -4.27
CA GLU A 369 37.48 -8.59 -4.43
C GLU A 369 38.46 -9.71 -4.85
N SER A 370 38.21 -10.96 -4.45
CA SER A 370 39.04 -12.10 -4.86
C SER A 370 38.80 -12.58 -6.30
N GLN A 371 37.73 -12.13 -6.96
CA GLN A 371 37.34 -12.57 -8.31
C GLN A 371 37.37 -11.47 -9.37
N LEU A 372 37.42 -10.20 -8.98
CA LEU A 372 37.59 -9.10 -9.92
C LEU A 372 39.01 -9.12 -10.47
N SER A 373 39.18 -9.15 -11.79
CA SER A 373 40.49 -8.94 -12.42
C SER A 373 40.92 -7.48 -12.24
N ASP A 374 42.03 -7.24 -11.55
CA ASP A 374 42.52 -5.90 -11.19
C ASP A 374 42.71 -4.95 -12.39
N GLU A 375 42.97 -5.44 -13.61
CA GLU A 375 43.20 -4.57 -14.77
C GLU A 375 41.91 -3.95 -15.34
N VAL A 376 40.79 -4.69 -15.40
CA VAL A 376 39.56 -4.24 -16.09
C VAL A 376 38.70 -3.31 -15.23
N TRP A 377 38.69 -3.52 -13.91
CA TRP A 377 37.83 -2.78 -12.99
C TRP A 377 38.50 -1.54 -12.37
N ARG A 378 39.84 -1.44 -12.41
CA ARG A 378 40.61 -0.32 -11.86
C ARG A 378 40.36 1.00 -12.60
N ASP A 379 40.08 0.94 -13.90
CA ASP A 379 39.83 2.11 -14.74
C ASP A 379 38.34 2.55 -14.72
N ARG A 380 37.45 1.79 -14.06
CA ARG A 380 36.00 2.08 -13.97
C ARG A 380 35.45 1.98 -12.53
N PRO A 381 36.03 2.73 -11.56
CA PRO A 381 35.65 2.62 -10.15
C PRO A 381 34.19 3.01 -9.88
N GLU A 382 33.63 3.93 -10.68
CA GLU A 382 32.25 4.39 -10.52
C GLU A 382 31.22 3.31 -10.90
N ILE A 383 31.51 2.53 -11.95
CA ILE A 383 30.65 1.42 -12.38
C ILE A 383 30.68 0.31 -11.33
N LYS A 384 31.87 -0.07 -10.81
CA LYS A 384 31.98 -1.04 -9.71
C LYS A 384 31.17 -0.60 -8.49
N ALA A 385 31.37 0.63 -8.04
CA ALA A 385 30.69 1.18 -6.87
C ALA A 385 29.15 1.17 -7.02
N PHE A 386 28.65 1.26 -8.26
CA PHE A 386 27.23 1.26 -8.55
C PHE A 386 26.65 -0.15 -8.79
N VAL A 387 27.16 -0.90 -9.77
CA VAL A 387 26.54 -2.18 -10.19
C VAL A 387 26.88 -3.35 -9.26
N ILE A 388 27.97 -3.25 -8.50
CA ILE A 388 28.42 -4.28 -7.56
C ILE A 388 28.13 -3.85 -6.12
N ASP A 389 28.77 -2.79 -5.62
CA ASP A 389 28.73 -2.48 -4.20
C ASP A 389 27.32 -2.06 -3.73
N GLN A 390 26.61 -1.23 -4.50
CA GLN A 390 25.22 -0.89 -4.17
C GLN A 390 24.26 -2.06 -4.37
N SER A 391 24.50 -2.95 -5.33
CA SER A 391 23.70 -4.17 -5.51
C SER A 391 23.85 -5.13 -4.33
N ILE A 392 25.07 -5.31 -3.80
CA ILE A 392 25.32 -6.10 -2.57
C ILE A 392 24.53 -5.52 -1.40
N GLU A 393 24.64 -4.21 -1.18
CA GLU A 393 23.93 -3.56 -0.08
C GLU A 393 22.41 -3.65 -0.25
N LEU A 394 21.90 -3.41 -1.45
CA LEU A 394 20.48 -3.48 -1.76
C LEU A 394 19.92 -4.88 -1.47
N LEU A 395 20.60 -5.93 -1.94
CA LEU A 395 20.15 -7.31 -1.78
C LEU A 395 20.28 -7.79 -0.33
N ALA A 396 21.34 -7.41 0.38
CA ALA A 396 21.51 -7.73 1.79
C ALA A 396 20.39 -7.13 2.65
N TRP A 397 20.08 -5.84 2.48
CA TRP A 397 18.99 -5.18 3.21
C TRP A 397 17.60 -5.64 2.75
N SER A 398 17.44 -6.00 1.48
CA SER A 398 16.21 -6.61 0.98
C SER A 398 15.95 -7.96 1.66
N ASN A 399 16.99 -8.76 1.86
CA ASN A 399 16.87 -10.04 2.58
C ASN A 399 16.55 -9.81 4.06
N GLU A 400 17.24 -8.88 4.72
CA GLU A 400 16.94 -8.52 6.10
C GLU A 400 15.47 -8.09 6.24
N LEU A 401 14.94 -7.30 5.30
CA LEU A 401 13.55 -6.85 5.31
C LEU A 401 12.57 -8.03 5.27
N VAL A 402 12.77 -9.00 4.36
CA VAL A 402 11.93 -10.21 4.25
C VAL A 402 11.91 -10.97 5.58
N THR A 403 13.05 -11.14 6.25
CA THR A 403 13.10 -11.84 7.56
C THR A 403 12.35 -11.12 8.68
N LYS A 404 12.03 -9.83 8.51
CA LYS A 404 11.25 -9.04 9.48
C LYS A 404 9.79 -8.84 9.03
N MET A 405 9.40 -9.32 7.85
CA MET A 405 8.01 -9.28 7.42
C MET A 405 7.18 -10.22 8.29
N PRO A 406 6.05 -9.76 8.85
CA PRO A 406 5.18 -10.64 9.63
C PRO A 406 4.49 -11.64 8.71
N GLY A 407 4.53 -12.92 9.08
CA GLY A 407 3.86 -13.98 8.33
C GLY A 407 2.44 -14.25 8.82
N SER A 408 2.21 -14.04 10.11
CA SER A 408 0.90 -14.20 10.72
C SER A 408 0.47 -12.92 11.40
N ILE A 409 -0.84 -12.76 11.59
CA ILE A 409 -1.41 -11.73 12.48
C ILE A 409 -0.86 -11.88 13.91
N LEU A 410 -0.43 -13.08 14.31
CA LEU A 410 0.21 -13.30 15.61
C LEU A 410 1.58 -12.61 15.71
N ASP A 411 2.26 -12.38 14.59
CA ASP A 411 3.58 -11.73 14.55
C ASP A 411 3.50 -10.21 14.69
N PHE A 412 2.29 -9.63 14.61
CA PHE A 412 2.01 -8.21 14.81
C PHE A 412 2.16 -7.83 16.30
N THR A 413 3.41 -7.71 16.72
CA THR A 413 3.80 -7.13 18.01
C THR A 413 4.48 -5.78 17.77
N VAL A 414 4.42 -4.88 18.76
CA VAL A 414 5.07 -3.56 18.69
C VAL A 414 6.55 -3.70 18.29
N ASN A 415 7.26 -4.64 18.92
CA ASN A 415 8.67 -4.90 18.66
C ASN A 415 8.94 -5.38 17.22
N GLN A 416 8.09 -6.23 16.64
CA GLN A 416 8.28 -6.71 15.28
C GLN A 416 7.99 -5.63 14.23
N VAL A 417 6.93 -4.85 14.42
CA VAL A 417 6.60 -3.72 13.54
C VAL A 417 7.70 -2.66 13.57
N ASP A 418 8.24 -2.35 14.75
CA ASP A 418 9.34 -1.39 14.88
C ASP A 418 10.62 -1.89 14.20
N LYS A 419 10.96 -3.18 14.35
CA LYS A 419 12.09 -3.80 13.64
C LYS A 419 11.91 -3.73 12.13
N TYR A 420 10.72 -4.08 11.62
CA TYR A 420 10.41 -3.99 10.20
C TYR A 420 10.57 -2.56 9.67
N LYS A 421 10.05 -1.56 10.39
CA LYS A 421 10.15 -0.14 10.01
C LYS A 421 11.60 0.32 9.92
N LEU A 422 12.42 0.01 10.93
CA LEU A 422 13.84 0.37 10.93
C LEU A 422 14.59 -0.28 9.75
N THR A 423 14.31 -1.55 9.45
CA THR A 423 14.90 -2.23 8.30
C THR A 423 14.42 -1.64 6.98
N LEU A 424 13.15 -1.26 6.87
CA LEU A 424 12.58 -0.61 5.69
C LEU A 424 13.25 0.74 5.43
N GLU A 425 13.43 1.58 6.46
CA GLU A 425 14.11 2.88 6.32
C GLU A 425 15.52 2.74 5.74
N GLU A 426 16.26 1.73 6.20
CA GLU A 426 17.63 1.48 5.75
C GLU A 426 17.68 0.92 4.32
N LEU A 427 16.71 0.08 3.92
CA LEU A 427 16.53 -0.30 2.51
C LEU A 427 16.22 0.93 1.63
N CYS A 428 15.31 1.80 2.09
CA CYS A 428 14.86 2.96 1.31
C CYS A 428 15.95 4.00 1.11
N LYS A 429 16.86 4.14 2.08
CA LYS A 429 18.07 4.94 1.94
C LYS A 429 18.92 4.48 0.74
N ARG A 430 19.09 3.16 0.56
CA ARG A 430 19.85 2.56 -0.56
C ARG A 430 19.12 2.71 -1.88
N VAL A 431 17.82 2.44 -1.91
CA VAL A 431 16.98 2.65 -3.12
C VAL A 431 17.09 4.11 -3.58
N LYS A 432 17.03 5.08 -2.67
CA LYS A 432 17.18 6.51 -2.99
C LYS A 432 18.58 6.85 -3.51
N GLN A 433 19.63 6.30 -2.90
CA GLN A 433 21.00 6.47 -3.38
C GLN A 433 21.18 5.93 -4.80
N MET A 434 20.57 4.77 -5.09
CA MET A 434 20.63 4.15 -6.41
C MET A 434 19.83 4.95 -7.44
N LYS A 435 18.63 5.42 -7.07
CA LYS A 435 17.76 6.29 -7.89
C LYS A 435 18.43 7.60 -8.30
N ASN A 436 19.26 8.17 -7.43
CA ASN A 436 19.93 9.44 -7.74
C ASN A 436 21.12 9.26 -8.70
N ARG A 437 21.71 8.06 -8.78
CA ARG A 437 22.96 7.82 -9.50
C ARG A 437 22.76 7.10 -10.83
N TYR A 438 21.74 6.25 -10.98
CA TYR A 438 21.64 5.34 -12.14
C TYR A 438 21.59 6.03 -13.51
N GLN A 439 21.06 7.25 -13.60
CA GLN A 439 21.01 8.02 -14.85
C GLN A 439 22.42 8.46 -15.32
N GLN A 440 23.31 8.75 -14.37
CA GLN A 440 24.66 9.27 -14.59
C GLN A 440 25.71 8.18 -14.86
N ILE A 441 25.37 6.91 -14.65
CA ILE A 441 26.27 5.78 -14.90
C ILE A 441 26.19 5.36 -16.37
N GLU A 442 27.33 5.05 -16.99
CA GLU A 442 27.43 4.54 -18.37
C GLU A 442 26.94 3.08 -18.45
N LEU A 443 25.63 2.90 -18.64
CA LEU A 443 24.96 1.63 -18.90
C LEU A 443 24.17 1.69 -20.20
N SER A 444 23.81 0.54 -20.78
CA SER A 444 22.95 0.46 -21.96
C SER A 444 21.57 1.09 -21.69
N GLN A 445 20.94 1.65 -22.72
CA GLN A 445 19.62 2.31 -22.58
C GLN A 445 18.53 1.31 -22.15
N SER A 446 18.61 0.05 -22.60
CA SER A 446 17.73 -1.04 -22.14
C SER A 446 17.88 -1.30 -20.64
N LEU A 447 19.12 -1.39 -20.14
CA LEU A 447 19.40 -1.58 -18.71
C LEU A 447 18.92 -0.40 -17.88
N LYS A 448 19.14 0.84 -18.34
CA LYS A 448 18.66 2.04 -17.62
C LYS A 448 17.14 2.05 -17.47
N LEU A 449 16.39 1.68 -18.51
CA LEU A 449 14.92 1.61 -18.48
C LEU A 449 14.42 0.51 -17.53
N PHE A 450 15.05 -0.67 -17.58
CA PHE A 450 14.67 -1.78 -16.71
C PHE A 450 15.04 -1.52 -15.25
N MET A 451 16.19 -0.90 -15.01
CA MET A 451 16.58 -0.43 -13.69
C MET A 451 15.63 0.63 -13.14
N ASP A 452 15.20 1.59 -13.98
CA ASP A 452 14.21 2.59 -13.56
C ASP A 452 12.91 1.94 -13.08
N LEU A 453 12.42 0.94 -13.82
CA LEU A 453 11.23 0.17 -13.43
C LEU A 453 11.41 -0.48 -12.06
N LEU A 454 12.49 -1.24 -11.85
CA LEU A 454 12.73 -1.96 -10.60
C LEU A 454 13.00 -1.03 -9.42
N ILE A 455 13.74 0.06 -9.63
CA ILE A 455 13.99 1.08 -8.61
C ILE A 455 12.69 1.79 -8.22
N ASN A 456 11.80 2.05 -9.19
CA ASN A 456 10.48 2.63 -8.91
C ASN A 456 9.56 1.63 -8.19
N GLN A 457 9.59 0.33 -8.52
CA GLN A 457 8.87 -0.71 -7.77
C GLN A 457 9.40 -0.85 -6.33
N LEU A 458 10.72 -0.83 -6.13
CA LEU A 458 11.33 -0.77 -4.79
C LEU A 458 10.96 0.51 -4.04
N SER A 459 10.79 1.62 -4.74
CA SER A 459 10.28 2.86 -4.13
C SER A 459 8.83 2.70 -3.67
N GLN A 460 8.02 1.84 -4.31
CA GLN A 460 6.68 1.48 -3.81
C GLN A 460 6.75 0.59 -2.56
N VAL A 461 7.69 -0.36 -2.50
CA VAL A 461 7.98 -1.15 -1.29
C VAL A 461 8.32 -0.22 -0.12
N CYS A 462 9.10 0.82 -0.37
CA CYS A 462 9.43 1.86 0.60
C CYS A 462 8.23 2.63 1.15
N CYS A 463 7.19 2.83 0.33
CA CYS A 463 5.94 3.46 0.77
C CYS A 463 4.95 2.46 1.40
N SER A 464 5.23 1.16 1.32
CA SER A 464 4.33 0.10 1.82
C SER A 464 4.30 -0.02 3.34
N GLY A 465 5.30 0.52 4.06
CA GLY A 465 5.38 0.46 5.53
C GLY A 465 4.17 1.08 6.23
N LYS A 466 3.55 2.11 5.62
CA LYS A 466 2.32 2.71 6.15
C LYS A 466 1.12 1.77 6.06
N LYS A 467 1.04 0.93 5.03
CA LYS A 467 -0.03 -0.10 4.90
C LYS A 467 0.05 -1.09 6.06
N LEU A 468 1.26 -1.53 6.42
CA LEU A 468 1.49 -2.47 7.52
C LEU A 468 1.15 -1.87 8.89
N GLU A 469 1.47 -0.58 9.09
CA GLU A 469 1.10 0.15 10.32
C GLU A 469 -0.42 0.27 10.48
N ILE A 470 -1.14 0.63 9.42
CA ILE A 470 -2.61 0.68 9.43
C ILE A 470 -3.19 -0.70 9.76
N LEU A 471 -2.62 -1.76 9.21
CA LEU A 471 -3.04 -3.13 9.49
C LEU A 471 -2.82 -3.49 10.98
N PHE A 472 -1.66 -3.12 11.54
CA PHE A 472 -1.37 -3.29 12.98
C PHE A 472 -2.38 -2.56 13.87
N GLU A 473 -2.66 -1.29 13.57
CA GLU A 473 -3.63 -0.47 14.31
C GLU A 473 -5.03 -1.08 14.26
N GLU A 474 -5.47 -1.56 13.09
CA GLU A 474 -6.79 -2.19 12.95
C GLU A 474 -6.88 -3.53 13.72
N ILE A 475 -5.81 -4.34 13.71
CA ILE A 475 -5.73 -5.57 14.50
C ILE A 475 -5.88 -5.25 16.00
N ASP A 476 -5.14 -4.27 16.52
CA ASP A 476 -5.21 -3.88 17.93
C ASP A 476 -6.59 -3.29 18.30
N ASN A 477 -7.18 -2.48 17.42
CA ASN A 477 -8.53 -1.96 17.60
C ASN A 477 -9.59 -3.07 17.62
N ARG A 478 -9.47 -4.10 16.76
CA ARG A 478 -10.36 -5.28 16.78
C ARG A 478 -10.20 -6.08 18.07
N LYS A 479 -8.97 -6.35 18.52
CA LYS A 479 -8.72 -7.01 19.81
C LYS A 479 -9.42 -6.27 20.96
N LYS A 480 -9.26 -4.94 21.04
CA LYS A 480 -9.92 -4.11 22.05
C LYS A 480 -11.45 -4.18 21.95
N ARG A 481 -12.02 -4.11 20.73
CA ARG A 481 -13.48 -4.23 20.53
C ARG A 481 -14.02 -5.59 20.94
N ILE A 482 -13.33 -6.68 20.62
CA ILE A 482 -13.71 -8.05 21.02
C ILE A 482 -13.68 -8.16 22.54
N LEU A 483 -12.60 -7.73 23.19
CA LEU A 483 -12.48 -7.73 24.65
C LEU A 483 -13.61 -6.94 25.34
N ILE A 484 -13.99 -5.78 24.79
CA ILE A 484 -15.13 -4.99 25.29
C ILE A 484 -16.44 -5.76 25.13
N ARG A 485 -16.67 -6.46 24.01
CA ARG A 485 -17.88 -7.28 23.79
C ARG A 485 -17.95 -8.50 24.74
N LEU A 486 -16.80 -9.05 25.13
CA LEU A 486 -16.70 -10.18 26.06
C LEU A 486 -16.89 -9.76 27.53
N GLN A 487 -17.01 -8.46 27.84
CA GLN A 487 -17.38 -8.02 29.17
C GLN A 487 -18.88 -8.17 29.42
N LEU A 488 -19.23 -8.78 30.55
CA LEU A 488 -20.61 -8.91 31.00
C LEU A 488 -21.33 -7.54 31.04
N ALA A 489 -20.69 -6.50 31.58
CA ALA A 489 -21.30 -5.17 31.71
C ALA A 489 -21.73 -4.59 30.36
N ARG A 490 -20.88 -4.73 29.33
CA ARG A 490 -21.15 -4.25 27.96
C ARG A 490 -22.11 -5.14 27.20
N PHE A 491 -22.05 -6.44 27.46
CA PHE A 491 -22.99 -7.40 26.90
C PHE A 491 -24.43 -7.12 27.37
N ILE A 492 -24.62 -6.81 28.66
CA ILE A 492 -25.95 -6.48 29.23
C ILE A 492 -26.54 -5.23 28.59
N GLU A 493 -25.73 -4.20 28.28
CA GLU A 493 -26.21 -2.98 27.60
C GLU A 493 -26.90 -3.29 26.25
N LYS A 494 -26.41 -4.31 25.53
CA LYS A 494 -26.98 -4.76 24.24
C LYS A 494 -28.04 -5.85 24.40
N HIS A 495 -28.05 -6.55 25.54
CA HIS A 495 -28.95 -7.67 25.81
C HIS A 495 -29.64 -7.49 27.18
N PRO A 496 -30.54 -6.49 27.31
CA PRO A 496 -31.17 -6.17 28.59
C PRO A 496 -32.09 -7.27 29.13
N GLY A 497 -32.47 -8.26 28.29
CA GLY A 497 -33.28 -9.42 28.69
C GLY A 497 -32.48 -10.61 29.26
N LEU A 498 -31.24 -10.38 29.69
CA LEU A 498 -30.39 -11.41 30.30
C LEU A 498 -30.92 -11.78 31.69
N GLU A 499 -31.27 -13.04 31.90
CA GLU A 499 -31.88 -13.52 33.16
C GLU A 499 -31.20 -14.77 33.69
N HIS A 500 -31.10 -14.91 35.02
CA HIS A 500 -30.66 -16.18 35.62
C HIS A 500 -31.81 -17.21 35.59
N LYS A 501 -31.53 -18.41 35.07
CA LYS A 501 -32.50 -19.51 34.97
C LYS A 501 -31.92 -20.91 35.29
N ALA A 502 -30.64 -21.00 35.65
CA ALA A 502 -29.91 -22.26 35.85
C ALA A 502 -30.01 -23.21 34.64
N GLY A 503 -29.93 -22.64 33.43
CA GLY A 503 -30.12 -23.37 32.17
C GLY A 503 -30.68 -22.49 31.05
N VAL A 504 -31.08 -23.10 29.95
CA VAL A 504 -31.50 -22.41 28.73
C VAL A 504 -32.66 -23.15 28.04
N GLN A 505 -33.53 -22.40 27.37
CA GLN A 505 -34.59 -22.98 26.54
C GLN A 505 -34.04 -23.39 25.15
N PRO A 506 -34.66 -24.35 24.45
CA PRO A 506 -34.34 -24.60 23.05
C PRO A 506 -34.41 -23.31 22.20
N GLY A 507 -33.40 -23.08 21.37
CA GLY A 507 -33.22 -21.85 20.59
C GLY A 507 -32.73 -20.63 21.37
N GLY A 508 -32.33 -20.79 22.64
CA GLY A 508 -31.74 -19.72 23.45
C GLY A 508 -30.20 -19.76 23.54
N THR A 509 -29.62 -18.78 24.21
CA THR A 509 -28.18 -18.72 24.53
C THR A 509 -27.96 -18.87 26.03
N PHE A 510 -27.10 -19.79 26.45
CA PHE A 510 -26.60 -19.96 27.80
C PHE A 510 -25.31 -19.14 27.97
N VAL A 511 -25.24 -18.33 29.02
CA VAL A 511 -24.15 -17.37 29.23
C VAL A 511 -23.44 -17.73 30.52
N LEU A 512 -22.20 -18.21 30.42
CA LEU A 512 -21.28 -18.40 31.54
C LEU A 512 -20.59 -17.07 31.87
N VAL A 513 -20.48 -16.76 33.16
CA VAL A 513 -19.77 -15.57 33.64
C VAL A 513 -18.59 -16.00 34.50
N TYR A 514 -17.40 -15.49 34.19
CA TYR A 514 -16.16 -15.85 34.88
C TYR A 514 -15.36 -14.63 35.36
N LEU A 515 -14.50 -14.85 36.36
CA LEU A 515 -13.56 -13.85 36.87
C LEU A 515 -12.20 -13.96 36.17
N ASN A 516 -11.59 -12.82 35.83
CA ASN A 516 -10.26 -12.72 35.24
C ASN A 516 -9.29 -12.02 36.20
N LYS A 517 -7.97 -12.09 35.96
CA LYS A 517 -6.97 -11.48 36.84
C LYS A 517 -7.13 -9.95 36.89
N ILE A 518 -7.29 -9.38 38.09
CA ILE A 518 -7.28 -7.92 38.27
C ILE A 518 -5.84 -7.43 38.12
N GLN A 519 -5.53 -6.62 37.09
CA GLN A 519 -4.27 -5.88 37.08
C GLN A 519 -4.30 -4.80 38.17
N THR A 520 -3.75 -5.09 39.33
CA THR A 520 -3.27 -4.04 40.22
C THR A 520 -2.02 -3.45 39.59
N LYS A 521 -2.12 -2.30 38.90
CA LYS A 521 -0.93 -1.46 38.71
C LYS A 521 -0.31 -1.23 40.11
N PRO A 522 1.02 -1.33 40.28
CA PRO A 522 1.63 -0.97 41.55
C PRO A 522 1.24 0.47 41.89
N PRO A 523 1.06 0.82 43.19
CA PRO A 523 0.79 2.19 43.56
C PRO A 523 1.93 3.04 43.01
N LEU A 524 1.63 3.90 42.05
CA LEU A 524 2.54 4.99 41.70
C LEU A 524 2.82 5.73 43.00
N THR A 525 4.09 5.81 43.36
CA THR A 525 4.57 6.60 44.49
C THR A 525 3.98 8.00 44.35
N ILE A 526 3.03 8.33 45.24
CA ILE A 526 2.31 9.59 45.22
C ILE A 526 3.30 10.68 45.65
N ASN A 527 3.97 11.30 44.68
CA ASN A 527 4.42 12.67 44.85
C ASN A 527 3.23 13.58 44.54
N SER A 528 2.71 14.14 45.63
CA SER A 528 1.83 15.30 45.74
C SER A 528 1.57 16.07 44.43
N GLY A 529 0.37 15.88 43.88
CA GLY A 529 -0.18 16.65 42.80
C GLY A 529 -1.61 16.19 42.54
N ARG A 530 -2.59 17.00 42.94
CA ARG A 530 -4.02 16.80 42.66
C ARG A 530 -4.20 16.42 41.18
N TYR A 531 -5.04 15.42 40.90
CA TYR A 531 -5.46 14.85 39.60
C TYR A 531 -5.09 13.36 39.43
N ALA A 532 -5.60 12.47 40.29
CA ALA A 532 -5.50 11.01 40.05
C ALA A 532 -6.53 10.18 40.85
N THR A 533 -7.77 10.66 41.05
CA THR A 533 -8.81 9.91 41.81
C THR A 533 -10.09 9.61 41.02
N SER A 534 -10.17 9.93 39.72
CA SER A 534 -11.37 9.63 38.92
C SER A 534 -11.42 8.21 38.33
N ASP A 535 -10.27 7.61 37.99
CA ASP A 535 -10.27 6.49 37.03
C ASP A 535 -10.33 5.10 37.67
N ASN A 536 -10.02 4.94 38.95
CA ASN A 536 -10.01 3.63 39.61
C ASN A 536 -11.32 3.26 40.33
N LEU A 537 -12.29 4.18 40.45
CA LEU A 537 -13.58 3.95 41.13
C LEU A 537 -14.75 3.67 40.18
N ALA A 538 -14.56 3.89 38.87
CA ALA A 538 -15.55 3.55 37.85
C ALA A 538 -15.73 2.04 37.65
N ILE A 539 -14.80 1.21 38.13
CA ILE A 539 -14.77 -0.25 37.93
C ILE A 539 -15.85 -0.98 38.79
N ALA A 540 -16.46 -0.33 39.79
CA ALA A 540 -17.43 -0.94 40.70
C ALA A 540 -18.90 -0.51 40.48
N GLY A 541 -19.21 0.32 39.48
CA GLY A 541 -20.60 0.72 39.18
C GLY A 541 -21.29 1.57 40.26
N VAL A 542 -20.55 2.14 41.21
CA VAL A 542 -21.10 3.08 42.20
C VAL A 542 -21.16 4.48 41.60
N LYS A 543 -22.32 5.15 41.65
CA LYS A 543 -22.44 6.56 41.23
C LYS A 543 -21.51 7.43 42.09
N LEU A 544 -20.55 8.11 41.46
CA LEU A 544 -19.52 8.94 42.10
C LEU A 544 -20.09 10.00 43.08
N SER A 545 -21.33 10.46 42.85
CA SER A 545 -21.99 11.47 43.68
C SER A 545 -22.32 10.99 45.10
N SER A 546 -22.49 9.68 45.34
CA SER A 546 -22.87 9.18 46.68
C SER A 546 -21.68 9.04 47.64
N VAL A 547 -20.46 8.93 47.13
CA VAL A 547 -19.24 8.74 47.94
C VAL A 547 -18.82 10.07 48.57
N GLU A 548 -18.76 11.16 47.80
CA GLU A 548 -18.47 12.50 48.32
C GLU A 548 -19.51 12.99 49.35
N GLU A 549 -20.80 12.70 49.14
CA GLU A 549 -21.85 13.02 50.11
C GLU A 549 -21.69 12.24 51.41
N THR A 550 -21.29 10.97 51.33
CA THR A 550 -21.08 10.12 52.52
C THR A 550 -19.80 10.53 53.26
N GLU A 551 -18.72 10.92 52.58
CA GLU A 551 -17.49 11.43 53.22
C GLU A 551 -17.75 12.76 53.94
N LYS A 552 -18.51 13.67 53.33
CA LYS A 552 -18.94 14.93 53.98
C LYS A 552 -19.76 14.65 55.23
N ARG A 553 -20.70 13.70 55.17
CA ARG A 553 -21.54 13.31 56.30
C ARG A 553 -20.74 12.67 57.43
N LEU A 554 -19.78 11.79 57.12
CA LEU A 554 -18.86 11.23 58.12
C LEU A 554 -18.00 12.29 58.79
N SER A 555 -17.47 13.26 58.03
CA SER A 555 -16.72 14.38 58.59
C SER A 555 -17.58 15.22 59.54
N LEU A 556 -18.84 15.45 59.17
CA LEU A 556 -19.79 16.21 59.99
C LEU A 556 -20.12 15.47 61.29
N PHE A 557 -20.45 14.18 61.21
CA PHE A 557 -20.74 13.37 62.40
C PHE A 557 -19.52 13.18 63.29
N GLY A 558 -18.32 13.03 62.73
CA GLY A 558 -17.08 12.96 63.50
C GLY A 558 -16.82 14.24 64.31
N LYS A 559 -16.99 15.41 63.70
CA LYS A 559 -16.89 16.71 64.40
C LYS A 559 -17.98 16.87 65.46
N TYR A 560 -19.19 16.40 65.18
CA TYR A 560 -20.30 16.44 66.13
C TYR A 560 -20.07 15.52 67.33
N ALA A 561 -19.56 14.31 67.11
CA ALA A 561 -19.18 13.39 68.18
C ALA A 561 -18.05 13.95 69.05
N GLU A 562 -17.03 14.60 68.47
CA GLU A 562 -15.98 15.30 69.24
C GLU A 562 -16.52 16.48 70.04
N TYR A 563 -17.48 17.22 69.49
CA TYR A 563 -18.17 18.29 70.21
C TYR A 563 -18.96 17.75 71.40
N LEU A 564 -19.77 16.71 71.19
CA LEU A 564 -20.56 16.08 72.25
C LEU A 564 -19.66 15.54 73.38
N LYS A 565 -18.55 14.87 73.03
CA LYS A 565 -17.55 14.39 74.01
C LYS A 565 -16.89 15.51 74.82
N LYS A 566 -16.75 16.72 74.25
CA LYS A 566 -16.22 17.89 74.97
C LYS A 566 -17.25 18.56 75.87
N VAL A 567 -18.53 18.48 75.53
CA VAL A 567 -19.62 19.11 76.28
C VAL A 567 -20.10 18.21 77.42
N ASN A 568 -20.31 16.91 77.16
CA ASN A 568 -20.68 15.92 78.16
C ASN A 568 -20.20 14.51 77.72
N PRO A 569 -19.14 13.95 78.34
CA PRO A 569 -18.57 12.67 77.93
C PRO A 569 -19.49 11.46 78.07
N ASP A 570 -20.49 11.52 78.96
CA ASP A 570 -21.40 10.41 79.28
C ASP A 570 -22.76 10.51 78.54
N ASP A 571 -22.85 11.33 77.50
CA ASP A 571 -24.09 11.53 76.74
C ASP A 571 -24.46 10.29 75.90
N GLU A 572 -25.68 9.78 76.06
CA GLU A 572 -26.20 8.61 75.33
C GLU A 572 -26.23 8.85 73.81
N GLU A 573 -26.34 10.11 73.37
CA GLU A 573 -26.26 10.47 71.95
C GLU A 573 -24.90 10.17 71.33
N ILE A 574 -23.80 10.20 72.10
CA ILE A 574 -22.46 9.85 71.59
C ILE A 574 -22.47 8.43 71.04
N SER A 575 -23.10 7.49 71.75
CA SER A 575 -23.20 6.09 71.31
C SER A 575 -24.04 5.94 70.03
N ARG A 576 -25.08 6.75 69.86
CA ARG A 576 -25.93 6.74 68.66
C ARG A 576 -25.22 7.35 67.45
N VAL A 577 -24.52 8.47 67.64
CA VAL A 577 -23.73 9.13 66.59
C VAL A 577 -22.54 8.25 66.20
N GLU A 578 -21.87 7.59 67.15
CA GLU A 578 -20.80 6.63 66.85
C GLU A 578 -21.31 5.40 66.09
N ALA A 579 -22.51 4.90 66.40
CA ALA A 579 -23.14 3.82 65.64
C ALA A 579 -23.45 4.24 64.19
N LEU A 580 -23.96 5.46 63.98
CA LEU A 580 -24.20 6.02 62.65
C LEU A 580 -22.89 6.25 61.87
N ILE A 581 -21.84 6.75 62.53
CA ILE A 581 -20.49 6.85 61.95
C ILE A 581 -20.00 5.46 61.53
N LYS A 582 -20.20 4.44 62.36
CA LYS A 582 -19.77 3.07 62.07
C LYS A 582 -20.54 2.45 60.91
N GLU A 583 -21.84 2.75 60.78
CA GLU A 583 -22.67 2.33 59.65
C GLU A 583 -22.22 3.01 58.34
N ASP A 584 -22.04 4.33 58.34
CA ASP A 584 -21.61 5.07 57.15
C ASP A 584 -20.13 4.81 56.79
N GLN A 585 -19.26 4.57 57.77
CA GLN A 585 -17.89 4.07 57.54
C GLN A 585 -17.91 2.69 56.90
N SER A 586 -18.85 1.82 57.30
CA SER A 586 -19.01 0.49 56.68
C SER A 586 -19.50 0.58 55.23
N ARG A 587 -20.28 1.62 54.90
CA ARG A 587 -20.67 1.93 53.51
C ARG A 587 -19.51 2.48 52.67
N LEU A 588 -18.63 3.29 53.25
CA LEU A 588 -17.49 3.93 52.57
C LEU A 588 -16.25 3.03 52.43
N LEU A 589 -15.93 2.26 53.48
CA LEU A 589 -14.85 1.27 53.44
C LEU A 589 -15.17 0.10 52.55
N GLY A 590 -16.39 0.07 51.96
CA GLY A 590 -16.88 -0.88 50.96
C GLY A 590 -16.02 -2.10 51.00
N ARG A 591 -16.13 -2.88 52.10
CA ARG A 591 -15.24 -4.00 52.32
C ARG A 591 -15.48 -4.85 51.09
N VAL A 592 -14.53 -4.79 50.16
CA VAL A 592 -14.36 -5.76 49.10
C VAL A 592 -14.60 -7.05 49.85
N PRO A 593 -15.67 -7.81 49.54
CA PRO A 593 -15.98 -9.02 50.27
C PRO A 593 -14.66 -9.72 50.47
N THR A 594 -14.25 -10.01 51.72
CA THR A 594 -12.99 -10.71 51.99
C THR A 594 -12.96 -11.82 50.98
N SER A 595 -12.09 -11.68 49.97
CA SER A 595 -12.28 -12.40 48.74
C SER A 595 -12.28 -13.85 49.17
N VAL A 596 -13.41 -14.53 48.92
CA VAL A 596 -13.26 -15.95 48.64
C VAL A 596 -12.17 -15.94 47.58
N ASN A 597 -11.02 -16.53 47.91
CA ASN A 597 -9.86 -16.54 47.02
C ASN A 597 -10.21 -17.46 45.87
N ILE A 598 -11.12 -16.97 45.01
CA ILE A 598 -11.65 -17.65 43.85
C ILE A 598 -10.52 -17.62 42.85
N PRO A 599 -10.01 -18.78 42.41
CA PRO A 599 -8.97 -18.83 41.42
C PRO A 599 -9.35 -18.03 40.18
N ASP A 600 -8.37 -17.41 39.52
CA ASP A 600 -8.58 -16.78 38.23
C ASP A 600 -9.24 -17.77 37.26
N HIS A 601 -10.03 -17.24 36.32
CA HIS A 601 -10.75 -18.02 35.30
C HIS A 601 -11.84 -18.96 35.84
N THR A 602 -12.31 -18.75 37.08
CA THR A 602 -13.42 -19.53 37.64
C THR A 602 -14.78 -18.97 37.19
N VAL A 603 -15.71 -19.87 36.85
CA VAL A 603 -17.12 -19.55 36.56
C VAL A 603 -17.84 -19.19 37.85
N VAL A 604 -18.44 -18.00 37.91
CA VAL A 604 -19.07 -17.43 39.11
C VAL A 604 -20.57 -17.22 38.99
N ALA A 605 -21.10 -17.22 37.78
CA ALA A 605 -22.52 -17.05 37.52
C ALA A 605 -22.91 -17.61 36.14
N ASP A 606 -24.20 -17.81 35.94
CA ASP A 606 -24.81 -18.12 34.65
C ASP A 606 -26.08 -17.34 34.39
N PHE A 607 -26.35 -17.09 33.11
CA PHE A 607 -27.53 -16.41 32.62
C PHE A 607 -28.05 -17.05 31.33
N SER A 608 -29.23 -16.64 30.91
CA SER A 608 -29.88 -17.14 29.71
C SER A 608 -30.56 -16.02 28.93
N LEU A 609 -30.39 -16.06 27.61
CA LEU A 609 -31.18 -15.29 26.65
C LEU A 609 -32.22 -16.20 25.97
N PRO A 610 -33.41 -15.67 25.67
CA PRO A 610 -34.48 -16.44 25.05
C PRO A 610 -34.31 -16.64 23.52
N TYR A 611 -33.24 -16.09 22.94
CA TYR A 611 -32.90 -16.18 21.53
C TYR A 611 -31.42 -16.56 21.38
N LEU A 612 -31.07 -17.16 20.25
CA LEU A 612 -29.69 -17.33 19.81
C LEU A 612 -29.09 -15.95 19.59
N CYS A 613 -28.27 -15.49 20.52
CA CYS A 613 -27.57 -14.23 20.34
C CYS A 613 -26.26 -14.42 19.61
N CYS A 614 -26.02 -13.45 18.73
CA CYS A 614 -24.69 -12.99 18.40
C CYS A 614 -23.93 -14.04 17.59
N SER A 615 -23.92 -13.89 16.27
CA SER A 615 -22.89 -14.57 15.47
C SER A 615 -21.53 -14.12 16.01
N ASP A 616 -20.61 -15.06 16.23
CA ASP A 616 -19.24 -14.74 16.65
C ASP A 616 -18.47 -13.98 15.57
N CYS A 617 -19.06 -13.89 14.37
CA CYS A 617 -18.47 -13.28 13.19
C CYS A 617 -19.46 -12.29 12.56
N ALA A 618 -18.98 -11.12 12.17
CA ALA A 618 -19.71 -10.27 11.23
C ALA A 618 -19.69 -10.91 9.82
N PRO A 619 -20.74 -10.77 9.01
CA PRO A 619 -20.70 -11.20 7.62
C PRO A 619 -19.60 -10.43 6.87
N VAL A 620 -18.63 -11.15 6.30
CA VAL A 620 -17.54 -10.56 5.54
C VAL A 620 -18.05 -10.15 4.17
N ASN A 621 -18.34 -8.86 4.00
CA ASN A 621 -18.63 -8.28 2.68
C ASN A 621 -17.30 -7.86 2.03
N PHE A 622 -16.77 -8.73 1.18
CA PHE A 622 -15.66 -8.36 0.31
C PHE A 622 -16.17 -7.51 -0.86
N ILE A 623 -15.80 -6.24 -0.86
CA ILE A 623 -15.70 -5.48 -2.10
C ILE A 623 -14.25 -5.65 -2.54
N ILE A 624 -13.99 -6.64 -3.38
CA ILE A 624 -12.70 -6.76 -4.07
C ILE A 624 -12.55 -5.45 -4.86
N GLN A 625 -11.70 -4.55 -4.38
CA GLN A 625 -11.28 -3.43 -5.21
C GLN A 625 -10.50 -4.05 -6.36
N LYS A 626 -11.11 -4.08 -7.53
CA LYS A 626 -10.45 -4.54 -8.75
C LYS A 626 -9.13 -3.78 -8.84
N PRO A 627 -7.99 -4.46 -9.06
CA PRO A 627 -6.72 -3.78 -9.26
C PRO A 627 -6.92 -2.67 -10.29
N PRO A 628 -6.40 -1.45 -10.03
CA PRO A 628 -6.67 -0.31 -10.90
C PRO A 628 -6.26 -0.69 -12.31
N ALA A 629 -7.20 -0.58 -13.23
CA ALA A 629 -6.99 -1.09 -14.55
C ALA A 629 -5.90 -0.28 -15.26
N ARG A 630 -4.88 -0.97 -15.77
CA ARG A 630 -3.75 -0.36 -16.49
C ARG A 630 -3.85 -0.74 -17.95
N LEU A 631 -3.64 0.23 -18.83
CA LEU A 631 -3.55 0.04 -20.26
C LEU A 631 -2.33 0.82 -20.76
N ARG A 632 -1.45 0.15 -21.49
CA ARG A 632 -0.28 0.76 -22.12
C ARG A 632 -0.35 0.52 -23.62
N LEU A 633 -0.28 1.58 -24.40
CA LEU A 633 -0.23 1.51 -25.86
C LEU A 633 1.23 1.49 -26.33
N GLU A 634 1.51 0.81 -27.43
CA GLU A 634 2.78 0.92 -28.16
C GLU A 634 2.98 2.33 -28.72
N LYS A 635 1.89 2.97 -29.16
CA LYS A 635 1.83 4.34 -29.66
C LYS A 635 0.57 5.05 -29.13
N ASP A 636 0.71 6.33 -28.77
CA ASP A 636 -0.37 7.20 -28.27
C ASP A 636 -0.95 8.14 -29.36
N THR A 637 -0.34 8.14 -30.55
CA THR A 637 -0.75 8.95 -31.70
C THR A 637 -0.80 8.11 -32.97
N TRP A 638 -1.83 8.33 -33.80
CA TRP A 638 -2.04 7.60 -35.06
C TRP A 638 -2.37 8.53 -36.23
N CYS A 639 -1.66 8.36 -37.35
CA CYS A 639 -1.83 9.15 -38.57
C CYS A 639 -2.64 8.38 -39.62
N LEU A 640 -3.93 8.69 -39.69
CA LEU A 640 -4.88 8.02 -40.57
C LEU A 640 -4.56 8.31 -42.05
N GLY A 641 -4.13 7.27 -42.78
CA GLY A 641 -3.74 7.33 -44.19
C GLY A 641 -2.23 7.16 -44.46
N ALA A 642 -1.38 7.33 -43.44
CA ALA A 642 0.07 7.12 -43.54
C ALA A 642 0.53 5.91 -42.70
N ASP A 643 0.04 5.78 -41.47
CA ASP A 643 0.31 4.60 -40.64
C ASP A 643 -0.45 3.40 -41.20
N THR A 644 0.30 2.33 -41.53
CA THR A 644 -0.27 1.04 -41.94
C THR A 644 0.02 0.01 -40.86
N GLY A 645 -1.02 -0.62 -40.31
CA GLY A 645 -0.86 -1.66 -39.28
C GLY A 645 -1.87 -1.59 -38.14
N ILE A 646 -1.45 -2.09 -36.98
CA ILE A 646 -2.23 -2.20 -35.75
C ILE A 646 -1.48 -1.51 -34.62
N ILE A 647 -2.20 -0.97 -33.64
CA ILE A 647 -1.59 -0.47 -32.40
C ILE A 647 -1.62 -1.60 -31.39
N LEU A 648 -0.47 -2.09 -30.96
CA LEU A 648 -0.40 -3.10 -29.90
C LEU A 648 -0.62 -2.45 -28.53
N TYR A 649 -1.16 -3.22 -27.59
CA TYR A 649 -1.34 -2.77 -26.22
C TYR A 649 -1.06 -3.88 -25.21
N ASP A 650 -0.74 -3.47 -23.99
CA ASP A 650 -0.66 -4.32 -22.80
C ASP A 650 -1.72 -3.87 -21.79
N VAL A 651 -2.48 -4.83 -21.24
CA VAL A 651 -3.62 -4.56 -20.36
C VAL A 651 -3.55 -5.40 -19.10
N SER A 652 -3.78 -4.76 -17.96
CA SER A 652 -3.84 -5.40 -16.65
C SER A 652 -5.12 -4.99 -15.92
N PRO A 653 -5.97 -5.94 -15.48
CA PRO A 653 -5.82 -7.39 -15.62
C PRO A 653 -5.99 -7.86 -17.09
N ALA A 654 -5.40 -9.01 -17.44
CA ALA A 654 -5.33 -9.50 -18.82
C ALA A 654 -6.69 -9.82 -19.46
N ASP A 655 -7.73 -10.03 -18.65
CA ASP A 655 -9.14 -10.23 -19.05
C ASP A 655 -9.94 -8.92 -19.11
N GLY A 656 -9.29 -7.76 -18.91
CA GLY A 656 -9.95 -6.46 -18.92
C GLY A 656 -10.52 -6.08 -20.29
N VAL A 657 -11.81 -5.72 -20.34
CA VAL A 657 -12.47 -5.25 -21.57
C VAL A 657 -12.11 -3.79 -21.81
N ILE A 658 -11.50 -3.51 -22.97
CA ILE A 658 -11.11 -2.14 -23.34
C ILE A 658 -12.21 -1.49 -24.17
N GLU A 659 -12.63 -0.29 -23.78
CA GLU A 659 -13.61 0.51 -24.50
C GLU A 659 -13.11 1.94 -24.71
N ALA A 660 -13.34 2.47 -25.91
CA ALA A 660 -13.10 3.88 -26.23
C ALA A 660 -14.26 4.74 -25.71
N VAL A 661 -13.94 5.82 -24.98
CA VAL A 661 -14.92 6.77 -24.43
C VAL A 661 -14.63 8.17 -24.98
N PRO A 662 -15.53 8.75 -25.79
CA PRO A 662 -16.78 8.17 -26.27
C PRO A 662 -16.54 7.07 -27.31
N ALA A 663 -17.50 6.15 -27.49
CA ALA A 663 -17.49 5.17 -28.56
C ALA A 663 -17.23 5.89 -29.90
N THR A 664 -16.26 5.39 -30.66
CA THR A 664 -15.77 6.05 -31.86
C THR A 664 -15.92 5.11 -33.04
N GLU A 665 -16.75 5.51 -33.99
CA GLU A 665 -17.01 4.76 -35.22
C GLU A 665 -15.70 4.58 -36.03
N GLY A 666 -15.54 3.43 -36.68
CA GLY A 666 -14.30 3.06 -37.37
C GLY A 666 -13.13 2.63 -36.47
N MET A 667 -13.25 2.68 -35.14
CA MET A 667 -12.26 2.12 -34.22
C MET A 667 -12.69 0.73 -33.74
N THR A 668 -11.81 -0.26 -33.89
CA THR A 668 -12.02 -1.64 -33.46
C THR A 668 -10.92 -2.09 -32.52
N ILE A 669 -11.30 -2.65 -31.37
CA ILE A 669 -10.38 -3.12 -30.34
C ILE A 669 -10.52 -4.64 -30.27
N GLY A 670 -9.48 -5.36 -30.68
CA GLY A 670 -9.40 -6.83 -30.66
C GLY A 670 -8.34 -7.32 -29.67
N GLU A 671 -8.12 -8.64 -29.58
CA GLU A 671 -7.15 -9.25 -28.65
C GLU A 671 -5.72 -8.74 -28.89
N GLY A 672 -5.22 -7.88 -27.99
CA GLY A 672 -3.87 -7.30 -28.02
C GLY A 672 -3.62 -6.26 -29.11
N LYS A 673 -4.65 -5.83 -29.85
CA LYS A 673 -4.52 -4.88 -30.97
C LYS A 673 -5.69 -3.92 -31.13
N ILE A 674 -5.40 -2.70 -31.52
CA ILE A 674 -6.37 -1.67 -31.93
C ILE A 674 -6.19 -1.40 -33.42
N THR A 675 -7.30 -1.37 -34.15
CA THR A 675 -7.37 -1.07 -35.59
C THR A 675 -8.30 0.11 -35.83
N ILE A 676 -7.88 1.02 -36.72
CA ILE A 676 -8.69 2.18 -37.11
C ILE A 676 -8.96 2.07 -38.62
N ASP A 677 -10.23 1.99 -38.98
CA ASP A 677 -10.71 1.94 -40.36
C ASP A 677 -10.82 3.36 -40.94
N PRO A 678 -10.04 3.68 -41.98
CA PRO A 678 -10.06 5.00 -42.61
C PRO A 678 -11.41 5.38 -43.24
N ALA A 679 -12.22 4.41 -43.68
CA ALA A 679 -13.47 4.69 -44.39
C ALA A 679 -14.61 5.13 -43.48
N THR A 680 -14.56 4.74 -42.21
CA THR A 680 -15.66 4.90 -41.25
C THR A 680 -15.29 5.79 -40.05
N PHE A 681 -14.02 6.20 -39.91
CA PHE A 681 -13.61 7.11 -38.84
C PHE A 681 -14.18 8.54 -39.04
N PRO A 682 -14.88 9.11 -38.04
CA PRO A 682 -15.60 10.37 -38.21
C PRO A 682 -14.64 11.57 -38.31
N ALA A 683 -14.77 12.36 -39.37
CA ALA A 683 -13.91 13.53 -39.64
C ALA A 683 -13.91 14.58 -38.52
N GLY A 684 -15.01 14.71 -37.76
CA GLY A 684 -15.09 15.62 -36.61
C GLY A 684 -14.29 15.20 -35.38
N ARG A 685 -13.68 13.99 -35.35
CA ARG A 685 -12.88 13.48 -34.23
C ARG A 685 -11.37 13.63 -34.43
N PHE A 686 -10.91 14.12 -35.58
CA PHE A 686 -9.48 14.36 -35.79
C PHE A 686 -8.92 15.34 -34.76
N GLY A 687 -7.77 14.99 -34.17
CA GLY A 687 -7.09 15.79 -33.15
C GLY A 687 -7.79 15.82 -31.78
N GLN A 688 -8.89 15.08 -31.60
CA GLN A 688 -9.52 14.94 -30.29
C GLN A 688 -8.96 13.72 -29.56
N VAL A 689 -8.74 13.88 -28.25
CA VAL A 689 -8.26 12.81 -27.39
C VAL A 689 -9.34 11.74 -27.22
N ILE A 690 -9.05 10.51 -27.64
CA ILE A 690 -9.86 9.33 -27.35
C ILE A 690 -9.31 8.71 -26.07
N ARG A 691 -10.11 8.70 -25.01
CA ARG A 691 -9.74 8.06 -23.74
C ARG A 691 -10.10 6.59 -23.82
N LEU A 692 -9.17 5.73 -23.40
CA LEU A 692 -9.41 4.31 -23.31
C LEU A 692 -9.70 3.93 -21.85
N THR A 693 -10.78 3.18 -21.68
CA THR A 693 -11.17 2.61 -20.39
C THR A 693 -10.93 1.12 -20.40
N VAL A 694 -10.68 0.54 -19.23
CA VAL A 694 -10.63 -0.90 -19.03
C VAL A 694 -11.68 -1.23 -17.98
N ASN A 695 -12.65 -2.09 -18.31
CA ASN A 695 -13.80 -2.40 -17.46
C ASN A 695 -14.54 -1.14 -16.96
N GLN A 696 -14.72 -0.14 -17.84
CA GLN A 696 -15.34 1.18 -17.57
C GLN A 696 -14.54 2.12 -16.63
N GLN A 697 -13.34 1.73 -16.21
CA GLN A 697 -12.43 2.61 -15.45
C GLN A 697 -11.54 3.41 -16.41
N VAL A 698 -11.47 4.73 -16.23
CA VAL A 698 -10.58 5.62 -17.02
C VAL A 698 -9.13 5.29 -16.72
N THR A 699 -8.34 5.07 -17.78
CA THR A 699 -6.89 4.87 -17.69
C THR A 699 -6.14 6.11 -18.18
N ASP A 700 -4.83 6.14 -17.97
CA ASP A 700 -3.96 7.19 -18.53
C ASP A 700 -3.70 7.02 -20.03
N ALA A 701 -4.13 5.88 -20.62
CA ALA A 701 -4.00 5.64 -22.06
C ALA A 701 -4.93 6.56 -22.85
N GLN A 702 -4.30 7.41 -23.64
CA GLN A 702 -4.95 8.36 -24.54
C GLN A 702 -4.45 8.06 -25.95
N LEU A 703 -5.38 8.03 -26.90
CA LEU A 703 -5.08 7.87 -28.31
C LEU A 703 -5.60 9.09 -29.06
N THR A 704 -4.73 9.76 -29.81
CA THR A 704 -5.14 10.86 -30.67
C THR A 704 -4.97 10.46 -32.12
N VAL A 705 -6.08 10.48 -32.87
CA VAL A 705 -6.09 10.15 -34.30
C VAL A 705 -6.08 11.45 -35.09
N HIS A 706 -5.15 11.57 -36.00
CA HIS A 706 -5.02 12.74 -36.86
C HIS A 706 -5.16 12.34 -38.32
N LYS A 707 -5.68 13.27 -39.13
CA LYS A 707 -5.69 13.14 -40.58
C LYS A 707 -4.24 13.27 -41.06
N ALA A 708 -3.73 12.29 -41.80
CA ALA A 708 -2.44 12.45 -42.44
C ALA A 708 -2.52 13.59 -43.48
N PRO A 709 -1.55 14.52 -43.51
CA PRO A 709 -1.49 15.51 -44.59
C PRO A 709 -1.21 14.82 -45.92
N GLN A 710 -1.61 15.43 -47.03
CA GLN A 710 -1.22 14.95 -48.35
C GLN A 710 0.01 15.72 -48.81
N ALA A 711 1.14 15.01 -48.92
CA ALA A 711 2.32 15.55 -49.58
C ALA A 711 2.26 15.15 -51.06
N ALA A 712 2.14 16.13 -51.95
CA ALA A 712 2.31 15.98 -53.38
C ALA A 712 2.80 17.32 -53.93
N PHE A 713 3.62 17.31 -54.97
CA PHE A 713 4.06 18.50 -55.68
C PHE A 713 4.49 18.09 -57.08
N GLU A 714 4.48 19.03 -58.02
CA GLU A 714 4.91 18.78 -59.39
C GLU A 714 6.19 19.56 -59.67
N VAL A 715 7.17 18.90 -60.29
CA VAL A 715 8.42 19.51 -60.71
C VAL A 715 8.79 19.06 -62.12
N PRO A 716 9.53 19.89 -62.89
CA PRO A 716 10.05 19.48 -64.18
C PRO A 716 10.99 18.29 -64.04
N VAL A 717 10.87 17.29 -64.93
CA VAL A 717 11.73 16.09 -64.95
C VAL A 717 13.20 16.45 -65.25
N ARG A 718 13.44 17.58 -65.95
CA ARG A 718 14.76 18.10 -66.30
C ARG A 718 14.84 19.60 -66.04
N VAL A 719 15.92 20.05 -65.41
CA VAL A 719 16.16 21.45 -65.03
C VAL A 719 17.58 21.86 -65.43
N GLU A 720 17.73 23.03 -66.05
CA GLU A 720 19.03 23.61 -66.42
C GLU A 720 19.73 24.16 -65.16
N ILE A 721 21.03 23.90 -64.98
CA ILE A 721 21.78 24.40 -63.82
C ILE A 721 21.78 25.94 -63.82
N GLY A 722 21.38 26.56 -62.70
CA GLY A 722 21.18 28.00 -62.60
C GLY A 722 19.77 28.49 -62.96
N GLN A 723 18.87 27.62 -63.43
CA GLN A 723 17.45 27.93 -63.58
C GLN A 723 16.76 27.95 -62.22
N GLU A 724 16.05 29.04 -61.91
CA GLU A 724 15.19 29.12 -60.72
C GLU A 724 13.92 28.28 -60.93
N VAL A 725 13.70 27.31 -60.04
CA VAL A 725 12.52 26.43 -60.05
C VAL A 725 11.64 26.77 -58.86
N VAL A 726 10.34 26.95 -59.13
CA VAL A 726 9.34 27.23 -58.09
C VAL A 726 8.80 25.91 -57.55
N PHE A 727 8.95 25.69 -56.25
CA PHE A 727 8.43 24.55 -55.52
C PHE A 727 7.19 24.95 -54.74
N LYS A 728 6.08 24.28 -55.05
CA LYS A 728 4.78 24.51 -54.42
C LYS A 728 4.05 23.19 -54.17
N PRO A 729 3.48 22.97 -52.98
CA PRO A 729 2.70 21.78 -52.69
C PRO A 729 1.38 21.80 -53.47
N SER A 730 0.89 20.61 -53.79
CA SER A 730 -0.38 20.34 -54.45
C SER A 730 -1.22 19.41 -53.54
N GLY A 731 -2.53 19.64 -53.48
CA GLY A 731 -3.45 18.88 -52.61
C GLY A 731 -3.98 19.69 -51.42
N ASP A 732 -4.68 19.00 -50.51
CA ASP A 732 -5.23 19.59 -49.27
C ASP A 732 -4.14 19.66 -48.19
N THR A 733 -3.47 20.82 -48.11
CA THR A 733 -2.39 21.07 -47.15
C THR A 733 -2.89 21.51 -45.77
N GLY A 734 -4.17 21.86 -45.63
CA GLY A 734 -4.89 21.94 -44.35
C GLY A 734 -4.26 22.77 -43.21
N GLY A 735 -3.39 23.76 -43.50
CA GLY A 735 -2.67 24.53 -42.48
C GLY A 735 -1.41 23.84 -41.91
N ALA A 736 -0.82 22.91 -42.66
CA ALA A 736 0.43 22.22 -42.33
C ALA A 736 1.66 23.14 -42.35
N SER A 737 2.75 22.72 -41.69
CA SER A 737 4.09 23.25 -41.92
C SER A 737 4.83 22.43 -42.97
N PHE A 738 5.77 23.05 -43.66
CA PHE A 738 6.46 22.48 -44.82
C PHE A 738 7.95 22.40 -44.53
N LEU A 739 8.59 21.36 -45.04
CA LEU A 739 10.04 21.26 -45.12
C LEU A 739 10.39 20.68 -46.49
N TRP A 740 10.92 21.53 -47.35
CA TRP A 740 11.55 21.17 -48.59
C TRP A 740 12.99 20.78 -48.32
N ASP A 741 13.41 19.66 -48.86
CA ASP A 741 14.80 19.25 -49.01
C ASP A 741 15.05 19.09 -50.50
N PHE A 742 15.94 19.90 -51.05
CA PHE A 742 16.14 19.95 -52.49
C PHE A 742 17.10 18.86 -53.00
N GLY A 743 17.69 18.07 -52.09
CA GLY A 743 18.62 16.99 -52.44
C GLY A 743 20.06 17.45 -52.70
N ASP A 744 20.37 18.71 -52.39
CA ASP A 744 21.69 19.36 -52.53
C ASP A 744 22.17 20.01 -51.22
N ASP A 745 21.76 19.43 -50.08
CA ASP A 745 22.00 19.89 -48.71
C ASP A 745 21.35 21.24 -48.34
N THR A 746 20.51 21.80 -49.21
CA THR A 746 19.69 22.97 -48.90
C THR A 746 18.23 22.60 -48.62
N THR A 747 17.59 23.37 -47.73
CA THR A 747 16.21 23.15 -47.30
C THR A 747 15.45 24.46 -47.18
N SER A 748 14.10 24.39 -47.19
CA SER A 748 13.23 25.55 -46.99
C SER A 748 11.99 25.17 -46.20
N ALA A 749 11.56 26.04 -45.28
CA ALA A 749 10.36 25.84 -44.47
C ALA A 749 9.12 26.60 -44.98
N GLU A 750 9.24 27.33 -46.09
CA GLU A 750 8.13 28.09 -46.66
C GLU A 750 7.14 27.21 -47.40
N GLU A 751 5.86 27.59 -47.39
CA GLU A 751 4.81 26.87 -48.12
C GLU A 751 5.06 26.87 -49.63
N SER A 752 5.58 27.95 -50.19
CA SER A 752 6.00 28.01 -51.59
C SER A 752 7.32 28.73 -51.66
N THR A 753 8.31 28.12 -52.32
CA THR A 753 9.70 28.59 -52.28
C THR A 753 10.33 28.43 -53.67
N THR A 754 11.35 29.22 -53.97
CA THR A 754 12.13 29.07 -55.20
C THR A 754 13.51 28.55 -54.86
N HIS A 755 14.02 27.62 -55.67
CA HIS A 755 15.35 27.06 -55.49
C HIS A 755 16.06 26.91 -56.82
N THR A 756 17.36 27.15 -56.79
CA THR A 756 18.22 27.18 -57.98
C THR A 756 19.37 26.21 -57.77
N TYR A 757 19.39 25.14 -58.57
CA TYR A 757 20.39 24.08 -58.43
C TYR A 757 21.77 24.50 -58.95
N LYS A 758 22.80 24.12 -58.20
CA LYS A 758 24.21 24.18 -58.58
C LYS A 758 24.69 22.79 -59.03
N ALA A 759 25.77 22.72 -59.80
CA ALA A 759 26.36 21.44 -60.23
C ALA A 759 26.84 20.59 -59.03
N LEU A 760 26.49 19.30 -59.02
CA LEU A 760 26.84 18.37 -57.94
C LEU A 760 28.23 17.76 -58.17
N PRO A 761 29.18 17.81 -57.22
CA PRO A 761 30.50 17.22 -57.41
C PRO A 761 30.49 15.68 -57.22
N GLY A 762 30.87 14.94 -58.27
CA GLY A 762 31.35 13.55 -58.15
C GLY A 762 30.34 12.41 -58.33
N THR A 763 29.15 12.64 -58.92
CA THR A 763 28.20 11.58 -59.28
C THR A 763 27.97 11.53 -60.79
N ASN A 764 28.01 10.34 -61.40
CA ASN A 764 27.98 10.18 -62.86
C ASN A 764 26.57 10.32 -63.49
N ASP A 765 25.53 10.68 -62.73
CA ASP A 765 24.13 10.64 -63.21
C ASP A 765 23.30 11.95 -63.04
N ASP A 766 23.84 13.05 -62.47
CA ASP A 766 23.19 14.38 -62.34
C ASP A 766 21.69 14.35 -61.96
N ILE A 767 21.30 13.55 -60.97
CA ILE A 767 19.92 13.49 -60.47
C ILE A 767 19.88 13.96 -59.02
N VAL A 768 19.06 14.97 -58.73
CA VAL A 768 18.69 15.38 -57.38
C VAL A 768 17.32 14.80 -57.01
N VAL A 769 17.19 14.31 -55.78
CA VAL A 769 15.90 13.87 -55.23
C VAL A 769 15.35 14.99 -54.37
N VAL A 770 14.34 15.68 -54.88
CA VAL A 770 13.62 16.69 -54.11
C VAL A 770 12.61 16.00 -53.25
N LYS A 771 12.61 16.33 -51.97
CA LYS A 771 11.71 15.80 -50.96
C LYS A 771 10.90 16.92 -50.33
N LEU A 772 9.59 16.83 -50.44
CA LEU A 772 8.66 17.63 -49.67
C LEU A 772 8.21 16.82 -48.45
N THR A 773 8.46 17.34 -47.25
CA THR A 773 7.87 16.86 -46.01
C THR A 773 6.78 17.82 -45.56
N VAL A 774 5.53 17.39 -45.57
CA VAL A 774 4.39 18.16 -45.04
C VAL A 774 4.08 17.63 -43.65
N THR A 775 4.13 18.49 -42.64
CA THR A 775 3.75 18.16 -41.26
C THR A 775 2.41 18.80 -40.96
N GLY A 776 1.40 18.00 -40.62
CA GLY A 776 0.07 18.53 -40.32
C GLY A 776 0.09 19.60 -39.22
N PRO A 777 -0.95 20.44 -39.10
CA PRO A 777 -1.02 21.54 -38.13
C PRO A 777 -0.82 21.13 -36.66
N ASN A 778 -0.91 19.84 -36.35
CA ASN A 778 -0.64 19.26 -35.03
C ASN A 778 0.85 19.04 -34.73
N GLY A 779 1.74 19.14 -35.73
CA GLY A 779 3.17 18.89 -35.57
C GLY A 779 3.57 17.41 -35.46
N VAL A 780 2.62 16.47 -35.60
CA VAL A 780 2.89 15.03 -35.34
C VAL A 780 2.80 14.17 -36.60
N CYS A 781 1.82 14.39 -37.47
CA CYS A 781 1.67 13.58 -38.68
C CYS A 781 2.43 14.18 -39.84
N THR A 782 3.37 13.41 -40.40
CA THR A 782 4.15 13.80 -41.56
C THR A 782 3.77 12.97 -42.77
N ALA A 783 3.76 13.60 -43.93
CA ALA A 783 3.72 12.92 -45.21
C ALA A 783 4.89 13.42 -46.05
N THR A 784 5.47 12.51 -46.84
CA THR A 784 6.58 12.85 -47.72
C THR A 784 6.23 12.52 -49.15
N ALA A 785 6.61 13.41 -50.06
CA ALA A 785 6.62 13.16 -51.48
C ALA A 785 8.05 13.39 -51.99
N GLU A 786 8.47 12.59 -52.95
CA GLU A 786 9.80 12.69 -53.56
C GLU A 786 9.65 12.70 -55.07
N HIS A 787 10.39 13.58 -55.73
CA HIS A 787 10.52 13.63 -57.19
C HIS A 787 11.98 13.74 -57.58
N GLN A 788 12.36 13.00 -58.61
CA GLN A 788 13.70 13.08 -59.18
C GLN A 788 13.73 14.16 -60.26
N ILE A 789 14.74 15.04 -60.17
CA ILE A 789 15.03 16.04 -61.20
C ILE A 789 16.40 15.71 -61.77
N GLN A 790 16.47 15.57 -63.09
CA GLN A 790 17.75 15.43 -63.81
C GLN A 790 18.29 16.82 -64.17
N LEU A 791 19.43 17.18 -63.59
CA LEU A 791 20.15 18.42 -63.88
C LEU A 791 20.93 18.26 -65.18
N PHE A 792 20.97 19.29 -66.02
CA PHE A 792 21.79 19.29 -67.24
C PHE A 792 22.43 20.66 -67.48
N GLU A 793 23.68 20.66 -67.94
CA GLU A 793 24.43 21.87 -68.28
C GLU A 793 24.18 22.28 -69.74
N LYS A 794 24.08 23.59 -69.98
CA LYS A 794 24.16 24.21 -71.32
C LYS A 794 25.64 24.25 -71.75
N GLU A 795 25.99 23.89 -72.99
CA GLU A 795 27.42 23.81 -73.41
C GLU A 795 28.16 25.19 -73.36
N GLU A 796 29.38 25.15 -72.76
CA GLU A 796 30.42 26.19 -72.44
C GLU A 796 30.18 27.10 -71.20
N PRO A 797 31.20 27.55 -70.40
CA PRO A 797 32.57 27.11 -70.00
C PRO A 797 32.69 26.91 -68.43
N PRO A 798 33.84 26.62 -67.78
CA PRO A 798 33.87 26.04 -66.42
C PRO A 798 33.60 27.04 -65.26
N VAL A 799 32.82 26.59 -64.26
CA VAL A 799 32.48 27.29 -63.00
C VAL A 799 33.72 27.56 -62.14
N ASP A 800 33.94 28.79 -61.70
CA ASP A 800 35.14 29.21 -60.96
C ASP A 800 35.13 28.73 -59.49
N THR A 801 35.63 27.51 -59.30
CA THR A 801 35.85 26.83 -58.00
C THR A 801 36.75 27.60 -57.01
N CYS A 802 37.36 28.72 -57.41
CA CYS A 802 38.23 29.51 -56.54
C CYS A 802 37.45 30.18 -55.40
N MET A 803 36.37 30.90 -55.72
CA MET A 803 35.68 31.75 -54.73
C MET A 803 35.07 30.94 -53.58
N GLU A 804 34.47 29.80 -53.88
CA GLU A 804 33.90 28.92 -52.85
C GLU A 804 34.97 28.34 -51.92
N LYS A 805 36.12 27.89 -52.46
CA LYS A 805 37.26 27.43 -51.64
C LYS A 805 37.87 28.54 -50.78
N ALA A 806 37.83 29.78 -51.24
CA ALA A 806 38.28 30.92 -50.45
C ALA A 806 37.34 31.21 -49.27
N LYS A 807 36.02 31.15 -49.49
CA LYS A 807 35.02 31.30 -48.41
C LYS A 807 35.16 30.19 -47.36
N GLU A 808 35.29 28.94 -47.81
CA GLU A 808 35.47 27.80 -46.90
C GLU A 808 36.74 27.96 -46.04
N GLY A 809 37.87 28.35 -46.67
CA GLY A 809 39.11 28.62 -45.95
C GLY A 809 38.97 29.72 -44.89
N MET A 810 38.29 30.83 -45.22
CA MET A 810 38.06 31.92 -44.27
C MET A 810 37.19 31.50 -43.06
N TRP A 811 36.21 30.62 -43.25
CA TRP A 811 35.39 30.09 -42.14
C TRP A 811 36.19 29.17 -41.21
N VAL A 812 37.08 28.35 -41.78
CA VAL A 812 38.00 27.52 -40.99
C VAL A 812 38.96 28.42 -40.19
N ASP A 813 39.54 29.42 -40.84
CA ASP A 813 40.45 30.38 -40.20
C ASP A 813 39.74 31.15 -39.04
N LEU A 814 38.47 31.56 -39.22
CA LEU A 814 37.67 32.18 -38.16
C LEU A 814 37.48 31.24 -36.96
N THR A 815 37.25 29.95 -37.20
CA THR A 815 37.09 28.97 -36.12
C THR A 815 38.39 28.84 -35.30
N ILE A 816 39.54 28.84 -35.98
CA ILE A 816 40.85 28.84 -35.31
C ILE A 816 41.04 30.15 -34.54
N LEU A 817 40.69 31.30 -35.13
CA LEU A 817 40.79 32.60 -34.47
C LEU A 817 39.97 32.64 -33.19
N GLN A 818 38.71 32.18 -33.21
CA GLN A 818 37.85 32.19 -32.02
C GLN A 818 38.41 31.34 -30.87
N ALA A 819 39.13 30.26 -31.17
CA ALA A 819 39.77 29.43 -30.16
C ALA A 819 41.01 30.08 -29.50
N LEU A 820 41.53 31.18 -30.06
CA LEU A 820 42.71 31.89 -29.57
C LEU A 820 42.37 33.07 -28.64
N GLN A 821 41.15 33.14 -28.13
CA GLN A 821 40.77 34.18 -27.17
C GLN A 821 41.52 33.97 -25.85
N LEU A 822 42.24 35.00 -25.39
CA LEU A 822 43.03 34.95 -24.15
C LEU A 822 42.55 36.04 -23.18
N PRO A 823 41.48 35.78 -22.39
CA PRO A 823 40.81 36.79 -21.58
C PRO A 823 41.73 37.35 -20.50
N GLY A 824 41.81 38.69 -20.41
CA GLY A 824 42.62 39.37 -19.40
C GLY A 824 44.06 39.68 -19.83
N SER A 825 44.46 39.31 -21.05
CA SER A 825 45.68 39.84 -21.65
C SER A 825 45.42 41.22 -22.25
N ASN A 826 46.08 42.24 -21.71
CA ASN A 826 46.00 43.61 -22.26
C ASN A 826 46.69 43.75 -23.63
N LEU A 827 47.41 42.71 -24.10
CA LEU A 827 48.17 42.71 -25.35
C LEU A 827 47.47 41.90 -26.44
N VAL A 828 47.02 40.68 -26.12
CA VAL A 828 46.39 39.77 -27.10
C VAL A 828 44.94 40.17 -27.37
N GLU A 829 44.19 40.56 -26.33
CA GLU A 829 42.75 40.79 -26.42
C GLU A 829 42.38 41.92 -27.42
N PRO A 830 43.04 43.09 -27.45
CA PRO A 830 42.71 44.15 -28.42
C PRO A 830 42.94 43.73 -29.88
N ILE A 831 44.02 42.98 -30.14
CA ILE A 831 44.33 42.48 -31.50
C ILE A 831 43.34 41.39 -31.89
N TRP A 832 43.05 40.48 -30.98
CA TRP A 832 42.10 39.40 -31.21
C TRP A 832 40.71 39.95 -31.53
N VAL A 833 40.24 40.97 -30.79
CA VAL A 833 38.97 41.65 -31.06
C VAL A 833 38.97 42.32 -32.44
N SER A 834 40.04 43.06 -32.76
CA SER A 834 40.16 43.76 -34.05
C SER A 834 40.22 42.78 -35.23
N THR A 835 40.93 41.66 -35.06
CA THR A 835 41.03 40.60 -36.08
C THR A 835 39.71 39.86 -36.25
N SER A 836 39.00 39.59 -35.14
CA SER A 836 37.68 38.94 -35.18
C SER A 836 36.64 39.83 -35.85
N ALA A 837 36.70 41.14 -35.61
CA ALA A 837 35.87 42.12 -36.30
C ALA A 837 36.16 42.21 -37.80
N LEU A 838 37.43 42.06 -38.21
CA LEU A 838 37.81 41.99 -39.63
C LEU A 838 37.29 40.74 -40.32
N TYR A 839 37.36 39.57 -39.68
CA TYR A 839 36.77 38.35 -40.24
C TYR A 839 35.25 38.44 -40.32
N GLY A 840 34.56 38.99 -39.31
CA GLY A 840 33.09 39.04 -39.27
C GLY A 840 32.46 37.69 -38.93
N GLY A 841 31.19 37.48 -39.28
CA GLY A 841 30.51 36.18 -39.15
C GLY A 841 30.11 35.76 -37.73
N ALA A 842 30.47 36.54 -36.70
CA ALA A 842 29.99 36.40 -35.33
C ALA A 842 28.93 37.48 -35.03
N ALA A 843 27.91 37.16 -34.22
CA ALA A 843 26.74 38.02 -33.97
C ALA A 843 27.08 39.44 -33.47
N ASP A 844 28.26 39.62 -32.87
CA ASP A 844 28.72 40.87 -32.27
C ASP A 844 29.47 41.80 -33.26
N TYR A 845 29.81 41.33 -34.47
CA TYR A 845 30.62 42.06 -35.45
C TYR A 845 30.07 41.96 -36.89
N GLY A 846 28.86 42.46 -37.15
CA GLY A 846 28.18 42.34 -38.45
C GLY A 846 28.66 43.27 -39.58
N LYS A 847 29.98 43.48 -39.74
CA LYS A 847 30.58 44.30 -40.83
C LYS A 847 31.95 43.77 -41.33
N GLY A 848 32.31 42.52 -41.02
CA GLY A 848 33.58 41.93 -41.44
C GLY A 848 33.54 41.32 -42.84
N VAL A 849 34.64 40.71 -43.25
CA VAL A 849 34.81 40.13 -44.60
C VAL A 849 33.81 39.02 -44.89
N LEU A 850 33.54 38.12 -43.94
CA LEU A 850 32.62 37.00 -44.13
C LEU A 850 31.15 37.43 -44.23
N ASP A 851 30.80 38.61 -43.73
CA ASP A 851 29.43 39.14 -43.81
C ASP A 851 29.08 39.63 -45.23
N ASP A 852 30.09 39.94 -46.06
CA ASP A 852 29.93 40.32 -47.47
C ASP A 852 31.07 39.76 -48.35
N ALA A 853 31.32 38.46 -48.21
CA ALA A 853 32.49 37.80 -48.80
C ALA A 853 32.54 37.91 -50.33
N ASP A 854 31.40 37.92 -51.01
CA ASP A 854 31.34 38.02 -52.47
C ASP A 854 31.84 39.36 -52.99
N ASN A 855 31.54 40.48 -52.33
CA ASN A 855 32.05 41.78 -52.73
C ASN A 855 33.56 41.93 -52.44
N PHE A 856 34.08 41.26 -51.40
CA PHE A 856 35.52 41.20 -51.17
C PHE A 856 36.24 40.29 -52.19
N LEU A 857 35.69 39.11 -52.49
CA LEU A 857 36.28 38.13 -53.40
C LEU A 857 36.19 38.52 -54.88
N THR A 858 35.19 39.33 -55.26
CA THR A 858 35.14 39.95 -56.60
C THR A 858 36.00 41.21 -56.69
N GLY A 859 36.49 41.72 -55.55
CA GLY A 859 37.36 42.91 -55.45
C GLY A 859 36.63 44.25 -55.52
N ASN A 860 35.30 44.25 -55.35
CA ASN A 860 34.49 45.46 -55.25
C ASN A 860 34.86 46.34 -54.03
N TYR A 861 35.50 45.75 -53.00
CA TYR A 861 35.94 46.44 -51.78
C TYR A 861 37.46 46.55 -51.62
N ASN A 862 38.22 46.42 -52.70
CA ASN A 862 39.68 46.55 -52.66
C ASN A 862 40.17 47.92 -52.18
N ASP A 863 39.35 48.97 -52.34
CA ASP A 863 39.63 50.33 -51.84
C ASP A 863 39.69 50.41 -50.30
N ARG A 864 39.11 49.43 -49.59
CA ARG A 864 39.08 49.38 -48.13
C ARG A 864 40.22 48.58 -47.50
N LEU A 865 40.93 47.76 -48.30
CA LEU A 865 41.94 46.81 -47.78
C LEU A 865 43.09 47.50 -47.06
N GLU A 866 43.52 48.68 -47.53
CA GLU A 866 44.63 49.41 -46.91
C GLU A 866 44.27 49.90 -45.49
N GLU A 867 43.05 50.44 -45.31
CA GLU A 867 42.55 50.85 -43.99
C GLU A 867 42.33 49.65 -43.06
N MET A 868 41.85 48.53 -43.61
CA MET A 868 41.53 47.32 -42.83
C MET A 868 42.77 46.60 -42.29
N PHE A 869 43.82 46.47 -43.10
CA PHE A 869 44.93 45.57 -42.77
C PHE A 869 46.24 46.27 -42.36
N SER A 870 46.57 47.41 -42.97
CA SER A 870 47.91 48.00 -42.84
C SER A 870 48.30 48.31 -41.40
N ASN A 871 47.45 49.05 -40.68
CA ASN A 871 47.74 49.44 -39.29
C ASN A 871 47.74 48.22 -38.37
N LEU A 872 46.82 47.28 -38.58
CA LEU A 872 46.71 46.09 -37.74
C LEU A 872 47.94 45.19 -37.88
N TRP A 873 48.46 44.98 -39.09
CA TRP A 873 49.69 44.22 -39.29
C TRP A 873 50.90 44.90 -38.65
N GLU A 874 50.98 46.23 -38.71
CA GLU A 874 52.05 46.98 -38.07
C GLU A 874 52.00 46.86 -36.54
N GLU A 875 50.83 47.03 -35.93
CA GLU A 875 50.64 46.87 -34.49
C GLU A 875 50.92 45.44 -34.03
N THR A 876 50.37 44.45 -34.75
CA THR A 876 50.56 43.04 -34.41
C THR A 876 52.02 42.61 -34.52
N SER A 877 52.70 42.99 -35.60
CA SER A 877 54.12 42.65 -35.79
C SER A 877 55.04 43.34 -34.78
N LYS A 878 54.75 44.59 -34.37
CA LYS A 878 55.49 45.26 -33.29
C LYS A 878 55.34 44.51 -31.97
N MET A 879 54.12 44.13 -31.58
CA MET A 879 53.89 43.39 -30.34
C MET A 879 54.55 42.00 -30.35
N ILE A 880 54.55 41.30 -31.50
CA ILE A 880 55.29 40.05 -31.66
C ILE A 880 56.80 40.26 -31.42
N ILE A 881 57.37 41.32 -32.00
CA ILE A 881 58.80 41.63 -31.82
C ILE A 881 59.11 42.01 -30.37
N GLU A 882 58.25 42.79 -29.70
CA GLU A 882 58.43 43.16 -28.29
C GLU A 882 58.41 41.94 -27.36
N LEU A 883 57.56 40.95 -27.66
CA LEU A 883 57.43 39.73 -26.87
C LEU A 883 58.40 38.60 -27.28
N SER A 884 59.19 38.80 -28.33
CA SER A 884 60.13 37.80 -28.86
C SER A 884 61.21 37.34 -27.86
N GLY A 885 61.44 38.10 -26.78
CA GLY A 885 62.32 37.69 -25.69
C GLY A 885 61.78 36.53 -24.84
N ASN A 886 60.49 36.19 -24.96
CA ASN A 886 59.86 35.06 -24.28
C ASN A 886 58.95 34.28 -25.25
N PRO A 887 59.55 33.49 -26.17
CA PRO A 887 58.81 32.80 -27.23
C PRO A 887 57.88 31.71 -26.70
N ASP A 888 58.11 31.18 -25.50
CA ASP A 888 57.24 30.15 -24.91
C ASP A 888 56.01 30.73 -24.20
N SER A 889 55.88 32.07 -24.14
CA SER A 889 54.69 32.69 -23.55
C SER A 889 53.46 32.45 -24.41
N GLU A 890 52.32 32.18 -23.76
CA GLU A 890 51.04 32.02 -24.47
C GLU A 890 50.70 33.28 -25.28
N GLU A 891 50.96 34.48 -24.74
CA GLU A 891 50.71 35.74 -25.46
C GLU A 891 51.49 35.82 -26.77
N PHE A 892 52.78 35.47 -26.75
CA PHE A 892 53.60 35.45 -27.96
C PHE A 892 53.08 34.42 -28.99
N GLN A 893 52.78 33.19 -28.54
CA GLN A 893 52.30 32.12 -29.42
C GLN A 893 50.94 32.47 -30.06
N HIS A 894 50.03 33.07 -29.29
CA HIS A 894 48.73 33.49 -29.80
C HIS A 894 48.86 34.67 -30.76
N LEU A 895 49.72 35.65 -30.48
CA LEU A 895 49.95 36.79 -31.38
C LEU A 895 50.54 36.34 -32.73
N VAL A 896 51.49 35.40 -32.71
CA VAL A 896 52.07 34.83 -33.93
C VAL A 896 51.01 34.08 -34.75
N GLN A 897 50.12 33.34 -34.09
CA GLN A 897 49.02 32.64 -34.75
C GLN A 897 47.95 33.60 -35.29
N ILE A 898 47.58 34.64 -34.55
CA ILE A 898 46.63 35.68 -34.98
C ILE A 898 47.19 36.44 -36.19
N PHE A 899 48.48 36.78 -36.18
CA PHE A 899 49.12 37.43 -37.32
C PHE A 899 49.09 36.56 -38.59
N ALA A 900 49.34 35.25 -38.46
CA ALA A 900 49.20 34.33 -39.58
C ALA A 900 47.77 34.35 -40.15
N LEU A 901 46.75 34.31 -39.28
CA LEU A 901 45.35 34.37 -39.70
C LEU A 901 44.97 35.72 -40.35
N GLN A 902 45.53 36.85 -39.90
CA GLN A 902 45.34 38.14 -40.57
C GLN A 902 45.87 38.12 -42.01
N LEU A 903 47.02 37.47 -42.24
CA LEU A 903 47.58 37.30 -43.58
C LEU A 903 46.74 36.32 -44.43
N GLN A 904 46.29 35.21 -43.85
CA GLN A 904 45.43 34.24 -44.54
C GLN A 904 44.12 34.88 -45.03
N LEU A 905 43.50 35.76 -44.23
CA LEU A 905 42.30 36.48 -44.64
C LEU A 905 42.56 37.32 -45.90
N PHE A 906 43.60 38.16 -45.86
CA PHE A 906 43.95 39.03 -46.99
C PHE A 906 44.28 38.22 -48.26
N TYR A 907 45.01 37.12 -48.13
CA TYR A 907 45.33 36.24 -49.25
C TYR A 907 44.09 35.53 -49.79
N ASN A 908 43.20 35.04 -48.93
CA ASN A 908 41.95 34.44 -49.37
C ASN A 908 41.07 35.46 -50.11
N VAL A 909 40.97 36.70 -49.62
CA VAL A 909 40.20 37.78 -50.25
C VAL A 909 40.74 38.13 -51.65
N THR A 910 42.05 38.26 -51.79
CA THR A 910 42.67 38.71 -53.06
C THR A 910 42.91 37.56 -54.05
N GLY A 911 43.00 36.33 -53.57
CA GLY A 911 43.45 35.18 -54.37
C GLY A 911 42.51 34.77 -55.51
N CYS A 912 41.23 35.10 -55.43
CA CYS A 912 40.23 34.72 -56.45
C CYS A 912 39.82 35.84 -57.39
N GLN A 913 40.29 37.07 -57.16
CA GLN A 913 39.95 38.21 -58.01
C GLN A 913 40.54 38.04 -59.43
N HIS A 914 39.81 38.53 -60.44
CA HIS A 914 40.28 38.52 -61.83
C HIS A 914 41.42 39.52 -62.05
N ASN A 915 42.31 39.22 -63.00
CA ASN A 915 43.48 40.04 -63.31
C ASN A 915 43.12 41.52 -63.60
N GLU A 916 42.00 41.79 -64.27
CA GLU A 916 41.54 43.16 -64.54
C GLU A 916 41.29 43.98 -63.27
N VAL A 917 40.78 43.34 -62.21
CA VAL A 917 40.54 43.98 -60.91
C VAL A 917 41.85 44.16 -60.15
N LEU A 918 42.73 43.15 -60.18
CA LEU A 918 44.05 43.23 -59.57
C LEU A 918 44.91 44.33 -60.20
N ASP A 919 44.88 44.46 -61.52
CA ASP A 919 45.59 45.51 -62.26
C ASP A 919 45.03 46.90 -61.93
N LYS A 920 43.71 47.04 -61.83
CA LYS A 920 43.04 48.31 -61.44
C LYS A 920 43.49 48.81 -60.06
N TYR A 921 43.71 47.90 -59.11
CA TYR A 921 44.15 48.23 -57.75
C TYR A 921 45.65 47.92 -57.52
N GLY A 922 46.42 47.73 -58.60
CA GLY A 922 47.80 47.22 -58.53
C GLY A 922 48.72 48.07 -57.65
N ASP A 923 48.63 49.40 -57.71
CA ASP A 923 49.45 50.29 -56.87
C ASP A 923 49.14 50.15 -55.36
N LEU A 924 47.87 49.94 -55.01
CA LEU A 924 47.44 49.73 -53.62
C LEU A 924 47.88 48.35 -53.11
N LEU A 925 47.62 47.31 -53.91
CA LEU A 925 48.04 45.95 -53.58
C LEU A 925 49.57 45.88 -53.46
N LYS A 926 50.32 46.55 -54.34
CA LYS A 926 51.78 46.61 -54.26
C LYS A 926 52.28 47.12 -52.91
N ARG A 927 51.72 48.23 -52.41
CA ARG A 927 52.10 48.79 -51.10
C ARG A 927 51.85 47.81 -49.96
N LEU A 928 50.69 47.16 -49.95
CA LEU A 928 50.31 46.19 -48.92
C LEU A 928 51.19 44.93 -48.97
N LEU A 929 51.45 44.42 -50.17
CA LEU A 929 52.32 43.25 -50.37
C LEU A 929 53.77 43.56 -49.96
N GLU A 930 54.29 44.74 -50.31
CA GLU A 930 55.61 45.22 -49.88
C GLU A 930 55.69 45.37 -48.35
N GLN A 931 54.62 45.85 -47.70
CA GLN A 931 54.52 45.91 -46.24
C GLN A 931 54.59 44.52 -45.60
N ILE A 932 53.85 43.54 -46.14
CA ILE A 932 53.90 42.16 -45.66
C ILE A 932 55.32 41.60 -45.81
N ILE A 933 55.98 41.78 -46.96
CA ILE A 933 57.36 41.32 -47.17
C ILE A 933 58.31 41.97 -46.15
N ALA A 934 58.17 43.27 -45.87
CA ALA A 934 59.00 43.97 -44.90
C ALA A 934 58.81 43.39 -43.49
N ILE A 935 57.57 43.12 -43.08
CA ILE A 935 57.27 42.50 -41.78
C ILE A 935 57.84 41.08 -41.72
N LEU A 936 57.61 40.24 -42.73
CA LEU A 936 58.10 38.86 -42.74
C LEU A 936 59.63 38.78 -42.71
N LYS A 937 60.33 39.67 -43.41
CA LYS A 937 61.80 39.80 -43.31
C LYS A 937 62.22 40.17 -41.89
N SER A 938 61.55 41.16 -41.29
CA SER A 938 61.84 41.62 -39.92
C SER A 938 61.64 40.50 -38.88
N LEU A 939 60.60 39.68 -39.03
CA LEU A 939 60.36 38.52 -38.18
C LEU A 939 61.42 37.43 -38.41
N ARG A 940 61.77 37.14 -39.67
CA ARG A 940 62.77 36.14 -40.04
C ARG A 940 64.18 36.49 -39.55
N GLU A 941 64.58 37.76 -39.65
CA GLU A 941 65.86 38.26 -39.12
C GLU A 941 65.98 38.09 -37.60
N ARG A 942 64.85 37.97 -36.90
CA ARG A 942 64.76 37.75 -35.45
C ARG A 942 64.48 36.29 -35.07
N ASP A 943 64.57 35.37 -36.04
CA ASP A 943 64.25 33.93 -35.90
C ASP A 943 62.83 33.66 -35.36
N ILE A 944 61.90 34.58 -35.59
CA ILE A 944 60.49 34.42 -35.25
C ILE A 944 59.83 33.63 -36.38
N LYS A 945 59.33 32.44 -36.05
CA LYS A 945 58.69 31.54 -37.00
C LYS A 945 57.18 31.72 -36.94
N LEU A 946 56.56 31.78 -38.11
CA LEU A 946 55.12 31.65 -38.23
C LEU A 946 54.69 30.19 -37.95
N PRO A 947 53.40 29.96 -37.66
CA PRO A 947 52.89 28.62 -37.38
C PRO A 947 53.18 27.64 -38.52
N GLU A 948 53.44 26.36 -38.19
CA GLU A 948 53.80 25.34 -39.18
C GLU A 948 52.73 25.14 -40.27
N SER A 949 51.47 25.46 -39.97
CA SER A 949 50.34 25.38 -40.91
C SER A 949 50.34 26.49 -41.97
N PHE A 950 51.07 27.59 -41.76
CA PHE A 950 51.00 28.74 -42.65
C PHE A 950 51.76 28.54 -43.98
N ARG A 951 52.88 27.80 -43.95
CA ARG A 951 53.62 27.47 -45.19
C ARG A 951 52.79 26.60 -46.14
N PRO A 952 52.18 25.47 -45.71
CA PRO A 952 51.29 24.69 -46.56
C PRO A 952 50.14 25.50 -47.15
N PHE A 953 49.57 26.44 -46.37
CA PHE A 953 48.56 27.36 -46.87
C PHE A 953 49.11 28.24 -48.01
N LEU A 954 50.29 28.85 -47.84
CA LEU A 954 50.90 29.70 -48.86
C LEU A 954 51.30 28.92 -50.13
N GLU A 955 51.75 27.67 -50.00
CA GLU A 955 52.05 26.81 -51.14
C GLU A 955 50.78 26.49 -51.96
N GLU A 956 49.65 26.28 -51.29
CA GLU A 956 48.37 26.08 -51.95
C GLU A 956 47.84 27.37 -52.55
N TRP A 957 47.98 28.50 -51.85
CA TRP A 957 47.64 29.81 -52.36
C TRP A 957 48.46 30.19 -53.58
N ALA A 958 49.75 29.83 -53.64
CA ALA A 958 50.61 30.07 -54.79
C ALA A 958 50.08 29.39 -56.06
N LYS A 959 49.53 28.18 -55.94
CA LYS A 959 48.88 27.49 -57.07
C LYS A 959 47.63 28.24 -57.52
N ARG A 960 46.87 28.81 -56.57
CA ARG A 960 45.64 29.56 -56.82
C ARG A 960 45.89 30.87 -57.58
N VAL A 961 46.99 31.56 -57.28
CA VAL A 961 47.33 32.84 -57.91
C VAL A 961 48.29 32.71 -59.09
N ALA A 962 48.56 31.49 -59.57
CA ALA A 962 49.38 31.27 -60.76
C ALA A 962 48.80 32.02 -61.97
N GLY A 963 49.61 32.87 -62.61
CA GLY A 963 49.20 33.73 -63.71
C GLY A 963 48.53 35.05 -63.28
N LYS A 964 48.49 35.38 -61.98
CA LYS A 964 47.87 36.61 -61.44
C LYS A 964 48.86 37.73 -61.12
N GLY A 965 49.89 37.89 -61.96
CA GLY A 965 50.82 39.03 -61.94
C GLY A 965 51.43 39.29 -60.55
N ILE A 966 51.08 40.43 -59.95
CA ILE A 966 51.67 40.93 -58.70
C ILE A 966 51.53 39.97 -57.50
N LEU A 967 50.45 39.16 -57.45
CA LEU A 967 50.25 38.19 -56.37
C LEU A 967 51.16 36.96 -56.52
N GLU A 968 51.37 36.50 -57.76
CA GLU A 968 52.29 35.38 -58.04
C GLU A 968 53.75 35.77 -57.75
N GLU A 969 54.16 36.97 -58.15
CA GLU A 969 55.49 37.50 -57.86
C GLU A 969 55.74 37.61 -56.36
N HIS A 970 54.73 38.08 -55.60
CA HIS A 970 54.79 38.20 -54.16
C HIS A 970 55.00 36.86 -53.45
N VAL A 971 54.18 35.85 -53.75
CA VAL A 971 54.28 34.53 -53.09
C VAL A 971 55.56 33.79 -53.47
N LYS A 972 55.99 33.87 -54.75
CA LYS A 972 57.30 33.34 -55.16
C LYS A 972 58.42 34.00 -54.38
N PHE A 973 58.40 35.31 -54.22
CA PHE A 973 59.41 36.02 -53.45
C PHE A 973 59.47 35.53 -51.99
N ILE A 974 58.31 35.32 -51.34
CA ILE A 974 58.23 34.80 -49.96
C ILE A 974 58.82 33.38 -49.85
N LEU A 975 58.46 32.48 -50.78
CA LEU A 975 58.89 31.08 -50.76
C LEU A 975 60.37 30.91 -51.15
N ASP A 976 60.82 31.56 -52.21
CA ASP A 976 62.21 31.47 -52.71
C ASP A 976 63.22 32.04 -51.71
N ASN A 977 62.82 33.06 -50.95
CA ASN A 977 63.65 33.65 -49.89
C ASN A 977 63.38 33.04 -48.50
N ASN A 978 62.56 31.99 -48.41
CA ASN A 978 62.26 31.25 -47.19
C ASN A 978 61.83 32.17 -46.02
N LEU A 979 60.98 33.16 -46.30
CA LEU A 979 60.56 34.16 -45.32
C LEU A 979 59.53 33.61 -44.32
N VAL A 980 58.86 32.51 -44.67
CA VAL A 980 57.81 31.82 -43.89
C VAL A 980 58.18 30.37 -43.60
#